data_AF-A0A9P8NIF3-F1
#
_entry.id   AF-A0A9P8NIF3-F1
#
_cell.length_a   1.000
_cell.length_b   1.000
_cell.length_c   1.000
_cell.angle_alpha   90.00
_cell.angle_beta   90.00
_cell.angle_gamma   90.00
#
_symmetry.space_group_name_H-M   'P 1'
#
loop_
_entity.id
_entity.type
_entity.pdbx_description
1 polymer ?
#
loop_
_entity_poly.entity_id
_entity_poly.type
_entity_poly.pdbx_seq_one_letter_code
_entity_poly.pdbx_strand_id
1 'polypeptide(L)'
;MTARQSSPTSDHSHSDGNVRKRVCKACDRCRLKKSKCDGANPCGRCRADNAICVFGERKKAHDKVYPKGYVEMLEQQQAWLVYGLQELYRRSSEGEGWPGEPLKCEANGHPLTHDLLTRLGALDQSKGERFEENTEVMQQELWKQNAGHMQRQDSSDGSSGSAQSPITTSRFADAFSRHQLPPTPPNLSPTARSQAPTIKAEPQMAPHNPAYITPMSMQGVVNPIALQGPPQWPNSNFGTFDEMDMMGPSDFTSLSFDDQLSSPMFNRQIPINCVTSASFMDTKSDYEDFNQFLNPNPTEITSMYPCPTSDKIPNKIGRRPDIMSGESEFAFLPLGAIIQEFRVGGKNIVLGFNTQEQYDKYNSAHFGATIGRVANRIKDAVIHNLNDRDYILAKNNGPNSLHGGGKGWGKCVFDGPQTVKHDGKDALLFKYLSKDGEEGFPGTVEVRVWYTASKEDSKTVLTTEYEVEFVGNECEETVVNMTNHSYFNLGNGPTIEGTKAQLSTADYLPLDSTGIPLGNIDKFPLDVSKPFVLGAAEPDIDDVFLMETDPSKVVLDTRSQPLKLLAQFSHPDTGLHLEVHSTEPAFQFYTGKYINVPAMDGLPARVARAGFCVEPSRYVNAPNEPGWRSMVLLKKGQIFGCKTVYKAWKA
;
A
#
# COMPACT_ATOMS: atom_id res chain seq x y z
N MET A 1 -49.07 60.68 50.16
CA MET A 1 -48.49 59.58 49.34
C MET A 1 -47.07 59.96 48.97
N THR A 2 -46.24 58.96 48.60
CA THR A 2 -44.85 59.08 48.05
C THR A 2 -43.83 59.96 48.79
N ALA A 3 -42.77 59.36 49.36
CA ALA A 3 -41.36 59.66 48.99
C ALA A 3 -40.29 58.91 49.83
N ARG A 4 -39.40 58.17 49.13
CA ARG A 4 -37.93 58.02 49.30
C ARG A 4 -37.24 57.55 50.62
N GLN A 5 -36.06 56.96 50.40
CA GLN A 5 -34.98 56.55 51.34
C GLN A 5 -35.31 55.32 52.23
N SER A 6 -34.38 54.42 52.59
CA SER A 6 -32.91 54.33 52.35
C SER A 6 -32.41 52.87 52.15
N SER A 7 -31.13 52.72 51.80
CA SER A 7 -30.34 51.46 51.74
C SER A 7 -29.97 50.93 53.15
N PRO A 8 -29.13 49.87 53.34
CA PRO A 8 -28.51 48.90 52.41
C PRO A 8 -28.56 47.42 52.91
N THR A 9 -27.96 46.49 52.14
CA THR A 9 -27.03 45.44 52.66
C THR A 9 -26.13 44.91 51.54
N SER A 10 -24.94 44.43 51.91
CA SER A 10 -23.95 43.80 51.01
C SER A 10 -24.16 42.30 50.86
N ASP A 11 -23.61 41.71 49.80
CA ASP A 11 -22.67 40.60 49.98
C ASP A 11 -21.65 40.51 48.83
N HIS A 12 -20.44 40.06 49.13
CA HIS A 12 -19.35 39.83 48.18
C HIS A 12 -19.09 38.33 48.04
N SER A 13 -19.11 37.78 46.82
CA SER A 13 -18.44 36.51 46.55
C SER A 13 -18.01 36.34 45.08
N HIS A 14 -16.76 35.95 44.90
CA HIS A 14 -16.13 35.31 43.74
C HIS A 14 -16.27 35.92 42.33
N SER A 15 -15.13 36.45 41.86
CA SER A 15 -14.76 36.47 40.45
C SER A 15 -14.57 35.04 39.92
N ASP A 16 -15.37 34.61 38.95
CA ASP A 16 -15.25 33.29 38.33
C ASP A 16 -14.42 33.30 37.04
N GLY A 17 -13.83 32.16 36.70
CA GLY A 17 -12.78 32.02 35.69
C GLY A 17 -13.23 32.14 34.22
N ASN A 18 -12.26 32.33 33.33
CA ASN A 18 -12.48 32.54 31.88
C ASN A 18 -12.84 31.25 31.11
N VAL A 19 -13.91 30.57 31.55
CA VAL A 19 -14.40 29.32 30.97
C VAL A 19 -15.07 29.58 29.63
N ARG A 20 -14.34 29.30 28.54
CA ARG A 20 -14.84 29.44 27.16
C ARG A 20 -15.96 28.44 26.87
N LYS A 21 -17.22 28.88 26.99
CA LYS A 21 -18.41 28.10 26.62
C LYS A 21 -18.29 27.59 25.17
N ARG A 22 -18.43 26.28 24.98
CA ARG A 22 -18.31 25.61 23.67
C ARG A 22 -19.60 25.83 22.88
N VAL A 23 -19.53 26.56 21.77
CA VAL A 23 -20.70 27.00 20.99
C VAL A 23 -21.14 25.93 19.98
N CYS A 24 -22.39 25.47 20.07
CA CYS A 24 -22.91 24.35 19.27
C CYS A 24 -23.23 24.72 17.80
N LYS A 25 -23.55 25.99 17.50
CA LYS A 25 -23.85 26.47 16.13
C LYS A 25 -23.29 27.88 15.93
N ALA A 26 -22.54 28.09 14.84
CA ALA A 26 -22.11 29.42 14.39
C ALA A 26 -23.11 30.02 13.40
N CYS A 27 -23.27 31.35 13.42
CA CYS A 27 -24.11 32.07 12.45
C CYS A 27 -23.52 32.00 11.03
N ASP A 28 -24.34 32.19 10.00
CA ASP A 28 -23.96 32.00 8.60
C ASP A 28 -22.81 32.94 8.18
N ARG A 29 -22.85 34.22 8.59
CA ARG A 29 -21.76 35.19 8.32
C ARG A 29 -20.44 34.75 8.96
N CYS A 30 -20.47 34.27 10.21
CA CYS A 30 -19.26 33.79 10.87
C CYS A 30 -18.73 32.50 10.23
N ARG A 31 -19.62 31.58 9.83
CA ARG A 31 -19.30 30.33 9.13
C ARG A 31 -18.65 30.60 7.77
N LEU A 32 -19.24 31.47 6.96
CA LEU A 32 -18.70 31.88 5.65
C LEU A 32 -17.32 32.53 5.78
N LYS A 33 -17.13 33.42 6.76
CA LYS A 33 -15.81 34.04 7.04
C LYS A 33 -14.84 33.14 7.82
N LYS A 34 -15.12 31.84 7.98
CA LYS A 34 -14.34 30.85 8.78
C LYS A 34 -13.91 31.39 10.15
N SER A 35 -14.78 32.17 10.80
CA SER A 35 -14.45 33.02 11.94
C SER A 35 -15.16 32.58 13.22
N LYS A 36 -14.50 32.76 14.38
CA LYS A 36 -15.06 32.42 15.69
C LYS A 36 -16.36 33.19 15.95
N CYS A 37 -17.38 32.47 16.39
CA CYS A 37 -18.72 32.95 16.72
C CYS A 37 -19.00 32.63 18.19
N ASP A 38 -19.63 33.54 18.92
CA ASP A 38 -20.03 33.35 20.33
C ASP A 38 -21.42 32.69 20.49
N GLY A 39 -22.14 32.47 19.38
CA GLY A 39 -23.45 31.82 19.37
C GLY A 39 -24.62 32.69 19.86
N ALA A 40 -24.36 33.94 20.28
CA ALA A 40 -25.43 34.87 20.63
C ALA A 40 -26.20 35.32 19.38
N ASN A 41 -27.40 35.87 19.56
CA ASN A 41 -28.19 36.45 18.47
C ASN A 41 -28.63 37.89 18.80
N PRO A 42 -28.14 38.93 18.09
CA PRO A 42 -27.04 38.89 17.13
C PRO A 42 -25.70 38.60 17.84
N CYS A 43 -24.85 37.80 17.19
CA CYS A 43 -23.55 37.38 17.73
C CYS A 43 -22.64 38.60 17.89
N GLY A 44 -21.75 38.62 18.89
CA GLY A 44 -20.96 39.81 19.25
C GLY A 44 -20.14 40.36 18.09
N ARG A 45 -19.62 39.48 17.22
CA ARG A 45 -18.92 39.88 15.99
C ARG A 45 -19.85 40.49 14.94
N CYS A 46 -21.05 39.93 14.73
CA CYS A 46 -22.02 40.54 13.81
C CYS A 46 -22.55 41.87 14.36
N ARG A 47 -22.65 42.03 15.68
CA ARG A 47 -23.03 43.28 16.35
C ARG A 47 -21.96 44.36 16.16
N ALA A 48 -20.69 44.03 16.35
CA ALA A 48 -19.57 44.95 16.08
C ALA A 48 -19.41 45.29 14.59
N ASP A 49 -19.61 44.31 13.71
CA ASP A 49 -19.62 44.48 12.24
C ASP A 49 -20.85 45.26 11.71
N ASN A 50 -21.81 45.67 12.57
CA ASN A 50 -23.16 46.17 12.25
C ASN A 50 -23.85 45.36 11.13
N ALA A 51 -23.88 44.03 11.30
CA ALA A 51 -24.23 43.08 10.26
C ALA A 51 -25.38 42.14 10.68
N ILE A 52 -26.23 41.79 9.70
CA ILE A 52 -27.32 40.84 9.89
C ILE A 52 -26.75 39.48 10.35
N CYS A 53 -27.26 38.99 11.48
CA CYS A 53 -26.85 37.73 12.08
C CYS A 53 -27.95 36.68 11.84
N VAL A 54 -27.68 35.69 11.00
CA VAL A 54 -28.64 34.62 10.65
C VAL A 54 -28.05 33.27 11.02
N PHE A 55 -28.90 32.35 11.48
CA PHE A 55 -28.53 30.97 11.85
C PHE A 55 -29.32 29.98 10.99
N GLY A 56 -29.18 30.09 9.67
CA GLY A 56 -29.88 29.26 8.69
C GLY A 56 -29.65 27.77 8.88
N GLU A 57 -30.51 26.98 8.24
CA GLU A 57 -30.37 25.53 8.20
C GLU A 57 -29.30 25.11 7.19
N ARG A 58 -28.73 23.92 7.43
CA ARG A 58 -27.66 23.38 6.59
C ARG A 58 -28.28 22.84 5.31
N LYS A 59 -28.41 23.68 4.27
CA LYS A 59 -28.62 23.19 2.90
C LYS A 59 -27.60 22.08 2.66
N LYS A 60 -28.09 20.88 2.34
CA LYS A 60 -27.24 19.77 1.90
C LYS A 60 -26.45 20.24 0.67
N ALA A 61 -25.25 19.71 0.47
CA ALA A 61 -24.65 19.79 -0.86
C ALA A 61 -25.64 19.12 -1.82
N HIS A 62 -25.95 19.77 -2.94
CA HIS A 62 -26.66 19.08 -4.00
C HIS A 62 -25.69 18.05 -4.59
N ASP A 63 -26.09 16.79 -4.61
CA ASP A 63 -25.38 15.76 -5.34
C ASP A 63 -25.26 16.18 -6.81
N LYS A 64 -24.14 15.82 -7.46
CA LYS A 64 -23.94 16.11 -8.88
C LYS A 64 -24.85 15.22 -9.71
N VAL A 65 -26.09 15.67 -9.92
CA VAL A 65 -27.01 15.06 -10.88
C VAL A 65 -26.49 15.37 -12.28
N TYR A 66 -25.82 14.39 -12.89
CA TYR A 66 -25.41 14.46 -14.28
C TYR A 66 -26.64 14.45 -15.20
N PRO A 67 -26.58 15.06 -16.40
CA PRO A 67 -27.66 14.98 -17.37
C PRO A 67 -28.01 13.53 -17.74
N LYS A 68 -29.29 13.24 -18.00
CA LYS A 68 -29.68 12.01 -18.71
C LYS A 68 -29.02 12.00 -20.09
N GLY A 69 -28.49 10.88 -20.53
CA GLY A 69 -27.65 10.80 -21.74
C GLY A 69 -26.15 10.97 -21.49
N TYR A 70 -25.69 11.37 -20.29
CA TYR A 70 -24.26 11.58 -20.04
C TYR A 70 -23.46 10.28 -19.92
N VAL A 71 -24.05 9.20 -19.38
CA VAL A 71 -23.39 7.89 -19.29
C VAL A 71 -23.37 7.26 -20.68
N GLU A 72 -24.50 7.31 -21.36
CA GLU A 72 -24.75 6.81 -22.70
C GLU A 72 -23.80 7.48 -23.73
N MET A 73 -23.54 8.78 -23.58
CA MET A 73 -22.54 9.52 -24.38
C MET A 73 -21.09 9.05 -24.11
N LEU A 74 -20.74 8.73 -22.86
CA LEU A 74 -19.40 8.22 -22.53
C LEU A 74 -19.20 6.79 -23.04
N GLU A 75 -20.23 5.93 -22.93
CA GLU A 75 -20.24 4.58 -23.49
C GLU A 75 -20.10 4.61 -25.02
N GLN A 76 -20.81 5.54 -25.69
CA GLN A 76 -20.68 5.78 -27.14
C GLN A 76 -19.26 6.20 -27.55
N GLN A 77 -18.63 7.12 -26.78
CA GLN A 77 -17.24 7.55 -27.02
C GLN A 77 -16.24 6.41 -26.78
N GLN A 78 -16.45 5.60 -25.74
CA GLN A 78 -15.63 4.42 -25.46
C GLN A 78 -15.75 3.38 -26.59
N ALA A 79 -16.95 3.14 -27.12
CA ALA A 79 -17.16 2.22 -28.24
C ALA A 79 -16.39 2.64 -29.50
N TRP A 80 -16.40 3.93 -29.86
CA TRP A 80 -15.62 4.44 -30.99
C TRP A 80 -14.11 4.27 -30.78
N LEU A 81 -13.60 4.54 -29.58
CA LEU A 81 -12.19 4.36 -29.24
C LEU A 81 -11.75 2.89 -29.32
N VAL A 82 -12.57 1.97 -28.82
CA VAL A 82 -12.31 0.52 -28.90
C VAL A 82 -12.31 0.03 -30.35
N TYR A 83 -13.28 0.44 -31.17
CA TYR A 83 -13.32 0.11 -32.59
C TYR A 83 -12.07 0.66 -33.32
N GLY A 84 -11.68 1.91 -33.06
CA GLY A 84 -10.49 2.50 -33.65
C GLY A 84 -9.20 1.74 -33.32
N LEU A 85 -9.06 1.29 -32.07
CA LEU A 85 -7.93 0.46 -31.64
C LEU A 85 -7.94 -0.92 -32.32
N GLN A 86 -9.12 -1.56 -32.44
CA GLN A 86 -9.28 -2.86 -33.10
C GLN A 86 -8.96 -2.80 -34.60
N GLU A 87 -9.43 -1.77 -35.31
CA GLU A 87 -9.15 -1.60 -36.74
C GLU A 87 -7.68 -1.24 -37.00
N LEU A 88 -7.03 -0.43 -36.14
CA LEU A 88 -5.58 -0.21 -36.19
C LEU A 88 -4.79 -1.52 -35.96
N TYR A 89 -5.20 -2.34 -34.99
CA TYR A 89 -4.56 -3.62 -34.72
C TYR A 89 -4.73 -4.59 -35.89
N ARG A 90 -5.95 -4.76 -36.42
CA ARG A 90 -6.24 -5.57 -37.60
C ARG A 90 -5.33 -5.17 -38.76
N ARG A 91 -5.34 -3.87 -39.11
CA ARG A 91 -4.51 -3.30 -40.19
C ARG A 91 -3.04 -3.62 -40.00
N SER A 92 -2.50 -3.39 -38.80
CA SER A 92 -1.10 -3.71 -38.47
C SER A 92 -0.78 -5.20 -38.54
N SER A 93 -1.75 -6.08 -38.27
CA SER A 93 -1.56 -7.54 -38.34
C SER A 93 -1.69 -8.11 -39.76
N GLU A 94 -2.48 -7.46 -40.62
CA GLU A 94 -2.74 -7.88 -42.01
C GLU A 94 -1.84 -7.15 -43.03
N GLY A 95 -0.98 -6.24 -42.57
CA GLY A 95 -0.07 -5.46 -43.42
C GLY A 95 -0.75 -4.29 -44.16
N GLU A 96 -1.99 -3.96 -43.82
CA GLU A 96 -2.66 -2.77 -44.36
C GLU A 96 -2.04 -1.50 -43.76
N GLY A 97 -1.47 -0.65 -44.61
CA GLY A 97 -0.97 0.66 -44.21
C GLY A 97 -2.06 1.63 -43.74
N TRP A 98 -1.63 2.81 -43.26
CA TRP A 98 -2.54 3.88 -42.87
C TRP A 98 -3.44 4.30 -44.06
N PRO A 99 -4.78 4.30 -43.91
CA PRO A 99 -5.68 4.64 -45.01
C PRO A 99 -5.61 6.13 -45.38
N GLY A 100 -5.04 6.42 -46.55
CA GLY A 100 -4.97 7.75 -47.17
C GLY A 100 -3.90 8.67 -46.58
N GLU A 101 -3.95 9.96 -46.95
CA GLU A 101 -2.90 10.93 -46.60
C GLU A 101 -2.67 11.08 -45.08
N PRO A 102 -1.43 11.41 -44.65
CA PRO A 102 -1.11 11.69 -43.25
C PRO A 102 -2.05 12.75 -42.64
N LEU A 103 -2.43 12.54 -41.37
CA LEU A 103 -3.24 13.50 -40.64
C LEU A 103 -2.42 14.72 -40.22
N LYS A 104 -3.10 15.85 -40.05
CA LYS A 104 -2.49 17.05 -39.47
C LYS A 104 -2.27 16.83 -37.97
N CYS A 105 -1.07 17.06 -37.50
CA CYS A 105 -0.76 17.05 -36.07
C CYS A 105 -1.07 18.41 -35.43
N GLU A 106 -1.43 18.39 -34.15
CA GLU A 106 -1.45 19.59 -33.30
C GLU A 106 -0.02 20.05 -32.97
N ALA A 107 0.10 21.16 -32.22
CA ALA A 107 1.38 21.69 -31.74
C ALA A 107 2.16 20.76 -30.79
N ASN A 108 1.56 19.63 -30.36
CA ASN A 108 2.20 18.57 -29.58
C ASN A 108 2.84 17.47 -30.45
N GLY A 109 2.68 17.50 -31.78
CA GLY A 109 3.22 16.50 -32.70
C GLY A 109 2.32 15.29 -32.97
N HIS A 110 1.11 15.24 -32.41
CA HIS A 110 0.15 14.13 -32.59
C HIS A 110 -1.14 14.60 -33.32
N PRO A 111 -1.78 13.73 -34.12
CA PRO A 111 -3.05 14.04 -34.78
C PRO A 111 -4.24 13.92 -33.81
N LEU A 112 -5.31 14.67 -34.09
CA LEU A 112 -6.54 14.63 -33.31
C LEU A 112 -7.19 13.24 -33.32
N THR A 113 -7.63 12.77 -32.15
CA THR A 113 -8.33 11.48 -31.99
C THR A 113 -9.61 11.41 -32.83
N HIS A 114 -10.31 12.53 -32.98
CA HIS A 114 -11.48 12.64 -33.87
C HIS A 114 -11.12 12.30 -35.33
N ASP A 115 -9.99 12.81 -35.84
CA ASP A 115 -9.60 12.65 -37.25
C ASP A 115 -9.04 11.24 -37.51
N LEU A 116 -8.38 10.65 -36.52
CA LEU A 116 -8.03 9.23 -36.51
C LEU A 116 -9.28 8.35 -36.64
N LEU A 117 -10.26 8.54 -35.75
CA LEU A 117 -11.50 7.76 -35.71
C LEU A 117 -12.36 7.98 -36.97
N THR A 118 -12.42 9.21 -37.49
CA THR A 118 -13.07 9.53 -38.76
C THR A 118 -12.44 8.75 -39.91
N ARG A 119 -11.10 8.74 -40.02
CA ARG A 119 -10.40 8.05 -41.12
C ARG A 119 -10.53 6.53 -41.04
N LEU A 120 -10.60 5.97 -39.84
CA LEU A 120 -10.84 4.53 -39.61
C LEU A 120 -12.31 4.12 -39.82
N GLY A 121 -13.20 5.06 -40.16
CA GLY A 121 -14.63 4.82 -40.38
C GLY A 121 -15.44 4.64 -39.09
N ALA A 122 -14.85 4.88 -37.93
CA ALA A 122 -15.51 4.72 -36.63
C ALA A 122 -16.63 5.75 -36.38
N LEU A 123 -16.56 6.90 -37.08
CA LEU A 123 -17.50 8.03 -37.01
C LEU A 123 -18.32 8.19 -38.30
N ASP A 124 -18.33 7.19 -39.19
CA ASP A 124 -19.06 7.25 -40.46
C ASP A 124 -20.58 7.13 -40.25
N GLN A 125 -21.25 8.27 -40.27
CA GLN A 125 -22.71 8.40 -40.11
C GLN A 125 -23.52 7.72 -41.24
N SER A 126 -22.89 7.15 -42.28
CA SER A 126 -23.58 6.34 -43.29
C SER A 126 -23.95 4.92 -42.83
N LYS A 127 -23.45 4.47 -41.66
CA LYS A 127 -23.69 3.13 -41.09
C LYS A 127 -24.30 3.16 -39.68
N GLY A 128 -25.20 4.09 -39.42
CA GLY A 128 -25.99 4.18 -38.19
C GLY A 128 -27.20 5.09 -38.38
N GLU A 129 -28.17 5.07 -37.47
CA GLU A 129 -29.33 5.95 -37.58
C GLU A 129 -28.93 7.43 -37.48
N ARG A 130 -29.56 8.24 -38.33
CA ARG A 130 -29.18 9.63 -38.59
C ARG A 130 -29.39 10.50 -37.34
N PHE A 131 -28.30 10.93 -36.71
CA PHE A 131 -28.36 11.89 -35.61
C PHE A 131 -28.67 13.29 -36.15
N GLU A 132 -29.90 13.77 -35.95
CA GLU A 132 -30.36 15.06 -36.49
C GLU A 132 -29.79 16.22 -35.65
N GLU A 133 -28.61 16.70 -36.04
CA GLU A 133 -27.78 17.65 -35.27
C GLU A 133 -28.41 19.05 -35.06
N ASN A 134 -29.47 19.40 -35.80
CA ASN A 134 -30.20 20.65 -35.60
C ASN A 134 -31.17 20.56 -34.41
N THR A 135 -30.80 21.20 -33.30
CA THR A 135 -31.59 21.27 -32.06
C THR A 135 -33.00 21.84 -32.24
N GLU A 136 -33.22 22.75 -33.19
CA GLU A 136 -34.54 23.34 -33.44
C GLU A 136 -35.50 22.35 -34.11
N VAL A 137 -34.98 21.54 -35.03
CA VAL A 137 -35.74 20.44 -35.70
C VAL A 137 -36.05 19.35 -34.68
N MET A 138 -35.07 18.96 -33.87
CA MET A 138 -35.24 18.00 -32.77
C MET A 138 -36.33 18.47 -31.78
N GLN A 139 -36.34 19.75 -31.42
CA GLN A 139 -37.34 20.34 -30.54
C GLN A 139 -38.74 20.38 -31.16
N GLN A 140 -38.86 20.64 -32.47
CA GLN A 140 -40.14 20.56 -33.19
C GLN A 140 -40.68 19.12 -33.28
N GLU A 141 -39.83 18.12 -33.50
CA GLU A 141 -40.27 16.72 -33.56
C GLU A 141 -40.70 16.20 -32.20
N LEU A 142 -40.01 16.59 -31.12
CA LEU A 142 -40.43 16.33 -29.73
C LEU A 142 -41.78 17.02 -29.38
N TRP A 143 -42.08 18.18 -29.96
CA TRP A 143 -43.38 18.84 -29.81
C TRP A 143 -44.49 18.14 -30.60
N LYS A 144 -44.22 17.63 -31.82
CA LYS A 144 -45.18 16.79 -32.56
C LYS A 144 -45.49 15.49 -31.80
N GLN A 145 -44.47 14.82 -31.27
CA GLN A 145 -44.63 13.55 -30.55
C GLN A 145 -45.41 13.71 -29.23
N ASN A 146 -45.21 14.81 -28.50
CA ASN A 146 -45.95 15.08 -27.25
C ASN A 146 -47.40 15.57 -27.47
N ALA A 147 -47.85 15.85 -28.70
CA ALA A 147 -49.20 16.33 -28.97
C ALA A 147 -50.31 15.31 -28.64
N GLY A 148 -49.97 14.02 -28.46
CA GLY A 148 -50.95 12.95 -28.24
C GLY A 148 -51.51 12.81 -26.82
N HIS A 149 -50.94 13.45 -25.79
CA HIS A 149 -51.25 13.15 -24.38
C HIS A 149 -51.51 14.38 -23.48
N MET A 150 -52.21 15.40 -24.01
CA MET A 150 -52.90 16.41 -23.18
C MET A 150 -54.29 16.79 -23.72
N GLN A 151 -55.24 15.85 -23.71
CA GLN A 151 -56.65 16.22 -23.59
C GLN A 151 -57.05 16.20 -22.12
N ARG A 152 -57.45 17.37 -21.59
CA ARG A 152 -58.20 17.46 -20.33
C ARG A 152 -59.64 17.03 -20.61
N GLN A 153 -60.22 16.22 -19.74
CA GLN A 153 -61.68 16.16 -19.58
C GLN A 153 -62.08 17.18 -18.51
N ASP A 154 -63.17 17.91 -18.76
CA ASP A 154 -63.73 18.87 -17.81
C ASP A 154 -64.43 18.17 -16.65
N SER A 155 -64.50 18.87 -15.52
CA SER A 155 -65.10 18.35 -14.27
C SER A 155 -66.63 18.48 -14.29
N SER A 156 -67.32 17.45 -13.81
CA SER A 156 -68.74 17.51 -13.43
C SER A 156 -69.02 16.55 -12.27
N ASP A 157 -70.00 16.89 -11.44
CA ASP A 157 -70.19 16.31 -10.11
C ASP A 157 -70.83 14.91 -10.11
N GLY A 158 -70.45 14.07 -9.15
CA GLY A 158 -71.05 12.75 -8.91
C GLY A 158 -70.67 12.20 -7.54
N SER A 159 -71.64 11.66 -6.79
CA SER A 159 -71.46 11.23 -5.40
C SER A 159 -71.60 9.73 -5.21
N SER A 160 -70.91 9.20 -4.18
CA SER A 160 -71.02 7.85 -3.60
C SER A 160 -70.55 6.66 -4.45
N GLY A 161 -69.97 5.64 -3.80
CA GLY A 161 -69.61 4.39 -4.45
C GLY A 161 -68.44 3.65 -3.78
N SER A 162 -68.75 2.52 -3.15
CA SER A 162 -67.82 1.52 -2.59
C SER A 162 -66.59 1.20 -3.45
N ALA A 163 -65.42 1.09 -2.82
CA ALA A 163 -64.19 0.63 -3.48
C ALA A 163 -64.21 -0.88 -3.79
N GLN A 164 -63.93 -1.24 -5.05
CA GLN A 164 -63.46 -2.56 -5.48
C GLN A 164 -62.36 -2.39 -6.53
N SER A 165 -61.33 -3.24 -6.49
CA SER A 165 -60.21 -3.20 -7.44
C SER A 165 -60.28 -4.39 -8.40
N PRO A 166 -60.33 -4.18 -9.73
CA PRO A 166 -60.28 -5.28 -10.70
C PRO A 166 -58.84 -5.79 -10.91
N ILE A 167 -58.74 -7.06 -11.31
CA ILE A 167 -57.48 -7.80 -11.49
C ILE A 167 -56.92 -7.57 -12.90
N THR A 168 -55.61 -7.34 -13.03
CA THR A 168 -54.87 -7.44 -14.30
C THR A 168 -54.06 -8.74 -14.34
N THR A 169 -54.30 -9.57 -15.34
CA THR A 169 -53.61 -10.85 -15.53
C THR A 169 -52.35 -10.68 -16.38
N SER A 170 -51.18 -10.96 -15.80
CA SER A 170 -49.94 -11.14 -16.57
C SER A 170 -49.82 -12.58 -17.09
N ARG A 171 -49.17 -12.74 -18.23
CA ARG A 171 -48.72 -14.04 -18.76
C ARG A 171 -47.24 -13.92 -19.14
N PHE A 172 -46.35 -14.63 -18.46
CA PHE A 172 -45.41 -15.57 -19.09
C PHE A 172 -44.61 -16.38 -18.04
N ALA A 173 -44.65 -17.71 -18.20
CA ALA A 173 -43.81 -18.77 -17.63
C ALA A 173 -42.97 -18.52 -16.35
N ASP A 174 -43.40 -19.15 -15.25
CA ASP A 174 -42.51 -19.53 -14.14
C ASP A 174 -41.57 -20.69 -14.54
N ALA A 175 -40.35 -20.67 -14.02
CA ALA A 175 -39.52 -21.86 -13.84
C ALA A 175 -39.50 -22.26 -12.35
N PHE A 176 -39.27 -23.55 -12.06
CA PHE A 176 -39.26 -24.17 -10.73
C PHE A 176 -40.62 -24.32 -10.02
N SER A 177 -41.32 -25.42 -10.34
CA SER A 177 -42.47 -25.91 -9.55
C SER A 177 -42.05 -26.36 -8.13
N ARG A 178 -42.86 -26.02 -7.13
CA ARG A 178 -42.50 -26.11 -5.70
C ARG A 178 -43.19 -27.28 -4.97
N HIS A 179 -42.79 -28.51 -5.27
CA HIS A 179 -43.31 -29.71 -4.57
C HIS A 179 -42.21 -30.72 -4.18
N GLN A 180 -41.57 -30.48 -3.04
CA GLN A 180 -41.15 -31.47 -2.01
C GLN A 180 -40.32 -30.74 -0.95
N LEU A 181 -40.67 -30.89 0.34
CA LEU A 181 -39.89 -30.44 1.48
C LEU A 181 -39.77 -31.59 2.49
N PRO A 182 -38.56 -31.98 2.91
CA PRO A 182 -38.38 -32.93 4.01
C PRO A 182 -38.72 -32.28 5.37
N PRO A 183 -39.12 -33.06 6.39
CA PRO A 183 -39.64 -32.53 7.65
C PRO A 183 -38.54 -32.02 8.60
N THR A 184 -38.89 -31.01 9.40
CA THR A 184 -38.04 -30.43 10.45
C THR A 184 -38.09 -31.28 11.74
N PRO A 185 -36.95 -31.61 12.38
CA PRO A 185 -36.94 -32.22 13.71
C PRO A 185 -37.25 -31.20 14.82
N PRO A 186 -37.78 -31.61 15.98
CA PRO A 186 -38.30 -30.71 17.00
C PRO A 186 -37.22 -30.08 17.90
N ASN A 187 -37.55 -28.89 18.44
CA ASN A 187 -36.70 -28.10 19.32
C ASN A 187 -37.06 -28.34 20.80
N LEU A 188 -36.08 -28.71 21.65
CA LEU A 188 -36.25 -28.83 23.10
C LEU A 188 -34.98 -28.43 23.87
N SER A 189 -35.16 -27.82 25.04
CA SER A 189 -34.14 -27.45 26.03
C SER A 189 -34.83 -27.04 27.34
N PRO A 190 -34.15 -27.01 28.50
CA PRO A 190 -32.99 -27.80 28.92
C PRO A 190 -33.23 -28.56 30.25
N THR A 191 -32.35 -29.49 30.63
CA THR A 191 -32.17 -29.92 32.04
C THR A 191 -30.84 -30.64 32.23
N ALA A 192 -30.31 -30.69 33.44
CA ALA A 192 -28.93 -31.12 33.70
C ALA A 192 -28.82 -32.25 34.74
N ARG A 193 -27.96 -33.26 34.48
CA ARG A 193 -27.10 -33.87 35.51
C ARG A 193 -25.99 -34.80 34.98
N SER A 194 -24.76 -34.45 35.35
CA SER A 194 -23.70 -35.31 35.95
C SER A 194 -23.18 -36.60 35.28
N GLN A 195 -21.85 -36.75 35.38
CA GLN A 195 -21.00 -37.96 35.35
C GLN A 195 -20.50 -38.49 33.99
N ALA A 196 -19.25 -38.97 34.05
CA ALA A 196 -18.43 -39.63 33.03
C ALA A 196 -17.33 -40.42 33.78
N PRO A 197 -16.49 -41.22 33.10
CA PRO A 197 -16.80 -42.22 32.07
C PRO A 197 -16.30 -43.63 32.51
N THR A 198 -16.48 -44.68 31.69
CA THR A 198 -15.83 -45.99 31.93
C THR A 198 -15.52 -46.71 30.61
N ILE A 199 -14.51 -47.60 30.61
CA ILE A 199 -13.75 -48.10 29.45
C ILE A 199 -14.02 -49.59 29.16
N LYS A 200 -13.97 -49.98 27.87
CA LYS A 200 -13.46 -51.27 27.31
C LYS A 200 -13.39 -51.14 25.78
N ALA A 201 -12.21 -51.19 25.15
CA ALA A 201 -11.33 -52.34 24.83
C ALA A 201 -11.79 -53.06 23.53
N GLU A 202 -11.14 -52.85 22.38
CA GLU A 202 -9.87 -53.44 21.85
C GLU A 202 -10.09 -54.77 21.08
N PRO A 203 -9.31 -55.07 20.02
CA PRO A 203 -7.93 -55.57 20.17
C PRO A 203 -6.88 -55.02 19.16
N GLN A 204 -5.61 -55.39 19.38
CA GLN A 204 -4.41 -54.91 18.67
C GLN A 204 -3.82 -55.94 17.67
N MET A 205 -2.92 -55.49 16.78
CA MET A 205 -1.74 -56.25 16.34
C MET A 205 -0.53 -55.31 16.11
N ALA A 206 0.68 -55.87 16.07
CA ALA A 206 1.95 -55.19 16.37
C ALA A 206 2.84 -54.90 15.11
N PRO A 207 3.88 -54.04 15.22
CA PRO A 207 4.67 -53.57 14.07
C PRO A 207 5.96 -54.38 13.80
N HIS A 208 6.55 -54.19 12.62
CA HIS A 208 7.92 -54.63 12.29
C HIS A 208 8.71 -53.57 11.51
N ASN A 209 10.03 -53.59 11.71
CA ASN A 209 11.05 -52.76 11.05
C ASN A 209 12.10 -53.70 10.43
N PRO A 210 12.81 -53.32 9.35
CA PRO A 210 14.28 -53.27 9.46
C PRO A 210 14.95 -52.15 8.62
N ALA A 211 16.27 -52.02 8.78
CA ALA A 211 17.08 -50.93 8.20
C ALA A 211 18.15 -51.40 7.19
N TYR A 212 18.67 -50.44 6.40
CA TYR A 212 19.95 -50.37 5.67
C TYR A 212 20.64 -51.65 5.11
N ILE A 213 20.97 -51.64 3.80
CA ILE A 213 22.31 -52.04 3.26
C ILE A 213 22.47 -51.63 1.77
N THR A 214 23.70 -51.30 1.39
CA THR A 214 24.24 -51.05 0.03
C THR A 214 25.78 -51.24 0.08
N PRO A 215 26.57 -51.24 -1.01
CA PRO A 215 26.27 -51.36 -2.45
C PRO A 215 27.11 -52.45 -3.17
N MET A 216 26.96 -52.62 -4.50
CA MET A 216 27.97 -53.00 -5.53
C MET A 216 27.26 -53.35 -6.87
N SER A 217 27.87 -53.43 -8.07
CA SER A 217 28.79 -52.56 -8.84
C SER A 217 29.26 -53.32 -10.10
N MET A 218 29.22 -52.73 -11.32
CA MET A 218 30.00 -53.03 -12.55
C MET A 218 29.29 -52.31 -13.75
N GLN A 219 29.88 -51.29 -14.39
CA GLN A 219 30.84 -51.33 -15.53
C GLN A 219 30.24 -51.71 -16.91
N GLY A 220 30.37 -50.81 -17.90
CA GLY A 220 30.00 -51.06 -19.31
C GLY A 220 30.08 -49.79 -20.20
N VAL A 221 30.45 -49.94 -21.47
CA VAL A 221 30.73 -48.87 -22.48
C VAL A 221 30.54 -49.49 -23.90
N VAL A 222 30.43 -48.80 -25.06
CA VAL A 222 30.71 -47.41 -25.51
C VAL A 222 29.62 -46.92 -26.51
N ASN A 223 29.54 -45.60 -26.75
CA ASN A 223 28.97 -44.98 -27.97
C ASN A 223 29.81 -45.37 -29.24
N PRO A 224 29.38 -45.19 -30.54
CA PRO A 224 28.53 -44.09 -31.04
C PRO A 224 27.55 -44.35 -32.25
N ILE A 225 26.67 -43.37 -32.51
CA ILE A 225 26.17 -42.85 -33.84
C ILE A 225 25.48 -43.80 -34.85
N ALA A 226 24.19 -43.54 -35.21
CA ALA A 226 23.71 -43.19 -36.58
C ALA A 226 22.15 -43.18 -36.80
N LEU A 227 21.59 -42.01 -37.15
CA LEU A 227 20.49 -41.69 -38.11
C LEU A 227 19.36 -42.70 -38.48
N GLN A 228 18.07 -42.29 -38.37
CA GLN A 228 17.13 -41.92 -39.47
C GLN A 228 15.62 -41.92 -39.08
N GLY A 229 14.83 -40.95 -39.61
CA GLY A 229 13.41 -41.15 -40.01
C GLY A 229 12.25 -40.75 -39.04
N PRO A 230 11.31 -39.85 -39.44
CA PRO A 230 10.10 -39.45 -38.69
C PRO A 230 8.79 -40.03 -39.31
N PRO A 231 7.56 -39.96 -38.70
CA PRO A 231 6.84 -38.74 -38.26
C PRO A 231 6.05 -38.92 -36.92
N GLN A 232 5.12 -38.08 -36.43
CA GLN A 232 4.48 -36.84 -36.93
C GLN A 232 4.17 -35.82 -35.78
N TRP A 233 2.97 -35.20 -35.77
CA TRP A 233 2.48 -34.04 -34.98
C TRP A 233 0.93 -34.13 -34.85
N PRO A 234 0.18 -33.23 -34.15
CA PRO A 234 0.56 -32.01 -33.41
C PRO A 234 0.06 -32.04 -31.94
N ASN A 235 -0.08 -30.96 -31.13
CA ASN A 235 0.17 -29.52 -31.26
C ASN A 235 0.45 -28.89 -29.87
N SER A 236 1.21 -27.77 -29.80
CA SER A 236 1.10 -26.67 -28.81
C SER A 236 2.24 -25.66 -29.01
N ASN A 237 1.93 -24.44 -29.49
CA ASN A 237 2.87 -23.36 -29.81
C ASN A 237 2.21 -22.00 -29.48
N PHE A 238 2.87 -20.86 -29.24
CA PHE A 238 4.24 -20.43 -28.84
C PHE A 238 4.06 -18.92 -28.44
N GLY A 239 5.02 -18.16 -27.91
CA GLY A 239 6.43 -18.40 -27.62
C GLY A 239 7.13 -17.10 -27.17
N THR A 240 8.44 -17.18 -26.94
CA THR A 240 9.34 -16.05 -26.69
C THR A 240 9.72 -15.31 -27.98
N PHE A 241 10.41 -14.18 -27.86
CA PHE A 241 11.03 -13.47 -28.99
C PHE A 241 12.48 -13.14 -28.67
N ASP A 242 13.39 -13.41 -29.62
CA ASP A 242 14.79 -13.00 -29.58
C ASP A 242 15.34 -12.83 -31.02
N GLU A 243 16.50 -12.18 -31.12
CA GLU A 243 17.07 -11.45 -32.26
C GLU A 243 17.65 -12.26 -33.45
N MET A 244 17.56 -11.74 -34.70
CA MET A 244 18.53 -11.92 -35.80
C MET A 244 18.33 -10.89 -36.96
N ASP A 245 19.35 -10.69 -37.81
CA ASP A 245 19.64 -9.46 -38.60
C ASP A 245 19.78 -9.66 -40.16
N MET A 246 20.34 -8.65 -40.88
CA MET A 246 20.68 -8.47 -42.33
C MET A 246 19.65 -7.62 -43.12
N MET A 247 19.98 -6.65 -44.00
CA MET A 247 21.21 -6.02 -44.55
C MET A 247 20.90 -4.53 -44.92
N GLY A 248 21.73 -3.62 -45.47
CA GLY A 248 22.97 -3.64 -46.30
C GLY A 248 22.69 -3.18 -47.76
N PRO A 249 23.60 -2.56 -48.57
CA PRO A 249 25.04 -2.28 -48.36
C PRO A 249 25.56 -0.85 -48.75
N SER A 250 26.78 -0.47 -48.33
CA SER A 250 27.81 0.19 -49.19
C SER A 250 29.17 0.52 -48.50
N ASP A 251 30.25 -0.01 -49.11
CA ASP A 251 31.57 0.59 -49.40
C ASP A 251 32.59 1.15 -48.34
N PHE A 252 33.80 0.57 -48.46
CA PHE A 252 35.16 1.14 -48.35
C PHE A 252 36.03 1.07 -47.05
N THR A 253 37.02 0.15 -47.13
CA THR A 253 38.43 0.22 -46.66
C THR A 253 38.80 0.31 -45.16
N SER A 254 39.14 -0.88 -44.62
CA SER A 254 40.37 -1.21 -43.88
C SER A 254 41.35 -0.11 -43.41
N LEU A 255 41.78 -0.23 -42.15
CA LEU A 255 43.20 -0.47 -41.83
C LEU A 255 43.34 -1.24 -40.49
N SER A 256 44.43 -1.97 -40.31
CA SER A 256 44.68 -2.89 -39.18
C SER A 256 45.92 -2.50 -38.38
N PHE A 257 45.95 -2.81 -37.08
CA PHE A 257 47.19 -3.10 -36.34
C PHE A 257 46.92 -3.92 -35.07
N ASP A 258 47.66 -5.01 -34.89
CA ASP A 258 47.79 -5.74 -33.61
C ASP A 258 48.83 -5.05 -32.69
N ASP A 259 48.80 -5.33 -31.39
CA ASP A 259 49.92 -6.04 -30.73
C ASP A 259 49.52 -6.62 -29.35
N GLN A 260 50.46 -7.30 -28.68
CA GLN A 260 50.21 -8.30 -27.64
C GLN A 260 50.92 -8.06 -26.26
N LEU A 261 50.47 -8.88 -25.29
CA LEU A 261 51.28 -9.57 -24.24
C LEU A 261 51.68 -8.89 -22.90
N SER A 262 51.46 -9.70 -21.85
CA SER A 262 52.35 -9.99 -20.70
C SER A 262 52.34 -9.16 -19.39
N SER A 263 52.19 -9.92 -18.29
CA SER A 263 52.75 -9.64 -16.94
C SER A 263 53.96 -10.55 -16.68
N PRO A 264 54.78 -10.35 -15.61
CA PRO A 264 54.67 -11.27 -14.46
C PRO A 264 55.05 -10.69 -13.05
N MET A 265 54.94 -11.56 -12.04
CA MET A 265 55.05 -11.35 -10.57
C MET A 265 56.44 -11.02 -9.99
N PHE A 266 56.49 -10.52 -8.73
CA PHE A 266 57.32 -10.93 -7.56
C PHE A 266 56.84 -10.10 -6.32
N ASN A 267 56.25 -10.61 -5.22
CA ASN A 267 56.64 -11.56 -4.14
C ASN A 267 57.37 -10.90 -2.92
N ARG A 268 57.14 -11.44 -1.68
CA ARG A 268 57.66 -11.05 -0.32
C ARG A 268 56.98 -9.86 0.40
N GLN A 269 56.89 -9.81 1.74
CA GLN A 269 56.81 -10.84 2.82
C GLN A 269 56.27 -10.20 4.15
N ILE A 270 55.76 -11.01 5.08
CA ILE A 270 55.23 -10.60 6.41
C ILE A 270 56.29 -10.80 7.51
N PRO A 271 56.31 -9.98 8.58
CA PRO A 271 56.71 -10.44 9.92
C PRO A 271 55.53 -10.40 10.92
N ILE A 272 55.39 -11.48 11.69
CA ILE A 272 54.44 -11.61 12.81
C ILE A 272 55.08 -11.05 14.08
N ASN A 273 54.29 -10.49 14.99
CA ASN A 273 54.66 -10.43 16.41
C ASN A 273 53.47 -10.85 17.27
N CYS A 274 53.74 -11.67 18.29
CA CYS A 274 52.74 -12.22 19.21
C CYS A 274 53.18 -11.93 20.64
N VAL A 275 52.28 -11.39 21.46
CA VAL A 275 52.48 -11.27 22.91
C VAL A 275 51.19 -11.70 23.60
N THR A 276 51.30 -12.67 24.50
CA THR A 276 50.20 -13.15 25.32
C THR A 276 50.20 -12.45 26.67
N SER A 277 49.02 -12.03 27.13
CA SER A 277 48.71 -11.91 28.57
C SER A 277 47.19 -11.87 28.74
N ALA A 278 46.70 -12.38 29.87
CA ALA A 278 45.28 -12.43 30.20
C ALA A 278 45.09 -12.14 31.69
N SER A 279 44.16 -11.24 32.02
CA SER A 279 43.61 -11.15 33.39
C SER A 279 42.37 -10.26 33.47
N PHE A 280 41.24 -10.89 33.79
CA PHE A 280 40.14 -10.38 34.62
C PHE A 280 39.26 -9.20 34.18
N MET A 281 38.13 -9.08 34.89
CA MET A 281 36.99 -8.21 34.61
C MET A 281 37.10 -6.84 35.32
N ASP A 282 36.48 -5.82 34.74
CA ASP A 282 35.49 -4.99 35.47
C ASP A 282 34.28 -4.78 34.55
N THR A 283 33.07 -4.77 35.09
CA THR A 283 31.82 -4.64 34.34
C THR A 283 31.13 -3.34 34.71
N LYS A 284 31.22 -2.32 33.85
CA LYS A 284 30.42 -1.10 33.97
C LYS A 284 29.63 -0.83 32.69
N SER A 285 28.33 -0.78 32.90
CA SER A 285 27.30 -0.31 32.00
C SER A 285 27.60 1.09 31.47
N ASP A 286 28.09 1.19 30.23
CA ASP A 286 28.03 2.45 29.47
C ASP A 286 26.61 2.66 28.95
N TYR A 287 25.88 3.59 29.58
CA TYR A 287 24.63 4.13 29.04
C TYR A 287 24.98 5.26 28.07
N GLU A 288 24.98 4.98 26.76
CA GLU A 288 25.09 6.03 25.75
C GLU A 288 23.84 6.94 25.76
N ASP A 289 24.02 8.25 25.54
CA ASP A 289 22.93 9.22 25.58
C ASP A 289 22.05 9.10 24.33
N PHE A 290 20.79 8.67 24.54
CA PHE A 290 19.79 8.47 23.50
C PHE A 290 19.61 9.68 22.56
N ASN A 291 19.85 10.90 23.05
CA ASN A 291 19.76 12.13 22.26
C ASN A 291 20.81 12.23 21.14
N GLN A 292 21.85 11.38 21.13
CA GLN A 292 22.85 11.31 20.07
C GLN A 292 22.38 10.51 18.84
N PHE A 293 21.41 9.60 19.00
CA PHE A 293 20.95 8.70 17.93
C PHE A 293 19.79 9.24 17.09
N LEU A 294 19.17 10.34 17.53
CA LEU A 294 17.89 10.83 17.02
C LEU A 294 17.87 12.35 16.92
N ASN A 295 17.40 12.87 15.78
CA ASN A 295 17.16 14.29 15.56
C ASN A 295 15.67 14.63 15.74
N PRO A 296 15.24 15.25 16.85
CA PRO A 296 13.83 15.55 17.13
C PRO A 296 13.34 16.86 16.49
N ASN A 297 13.98 17.35 15.41
CA ASN A 297 13.64 18.63 14.77
C ASN A 297 12.84 18.46 13.46
N PRO A 298 11.49 18.42 13.50
CA PRO A 298 10.69 18.77 12.33
C PRO A 298 10.79 20.28 12.07
N THR A 299 11.00 20.67 10.81
CA THR A 299 11.28 22.06 10.41
C THR A 299 10.13 23.03 10.71
N GLU A 300 10.47 24.30 10.99
CA GLU A 300 9.52 25.33 11.45
C GLU A 300 8.35 25.59 10.48
N ILE A 301 7.13 25.28 10.91
CA ILE A 301 5.90 25.60 10.16
C ILE A 301 5.54 27.09 10.34
N THR A 302 6.16 27.95 9.52
CA THR A 302 5.79 29.38 9.46
C THR A 302 4.56 29.60 8.57
N SER A 303 3.44 29.99 9.17
CA SER A 303 2.22 30.33 8.41
C SER A 303 2.35 31.66 7.67
N MET A 304 2.09 31.68 6.36
CA MET A 304 2.17 32.88 5.54
C MET A 304 1.05 33.91 5.78
N TYR A 305 1.39 35.16 5.38
CA TYR A 305 0.56 36.33 5.06
C TYR A 305 0.35 37.41 6.15
N PRO A 306 0.51 38.72 5.81
CA PRO A 306 1.23 39.32 4.67
C PRO A 306 2.26 40.42 5.05
N CYS A 307 3.02 40.87 4.05
CA CYS A 307 4.07 41.90 4.14
C CYS A 307 3.53 43.31 4.48
N PRO A 308 4.36 44.18 5.10
CA PRO A 308 4.67 45.44 4.42
C PRO A 308 6.16 45.89 4.48
N THR A 309 6.63 46.42 3.34
CA THR A 309 7.63 47.52 3.15
C THR A 309 8.98 47.49 3.90
N SER A 310 10.04 47.13 3.15
CA SER A 310 11.36 47.82 3.04
C SER A 310 11.95 48.62 4.21
N ASP A 311 13.18 48.28 4.64
CA ASP A 311 14.37 49.09 4.26
C ASP A 311 15.73 48.34 4.39
N LYS A 312 16.77 49.00 3.86
CA LYS A 312 18.16 48.62 3.50
C LYS A 312 19.14 48.04 4.56
N ILE A 313 20.19 47.37 4.01
CA ILE A 313 21.64 47.36 4.42
C ILE A 313 22.07 46.50 5.66
N PRO A 314 23.25 45.81 5.65
CA PRO A 314 24.06 45.25 4.56
C PRO A 314 24.53 43.77 4.76
N ASN A 315 25.26 43.22 3.80
CA ASN A 315 25.99 41.95 3.93
C ASN A 315 27.11 42.00 5.01
N LYS A 316 27.21 40.93 5.82
CA LYS A 316 28.47 40.50 6.46
C LYS A 316 28.61 38.99 6.33
N ILE A 317 29.64 38.54 5.60
CA ILE A 317 30.01 37.13 5.48
C ILE A 317 30.75 36.73 6.77
N GLY A 318 30.01 36.25 7.75
CA GLY A 318 30.57 35.51 8.88
C GLY A 318 30.79 34.06 8.47
N ARG A 319 32.03 33.55 8.57
CA ARG A 319 32.26 32.11 8.50
C ARG A 319 31.51 31.45 9.66
N ARG A 320 30.70 30.42 9.40
CA ARG A 320 30.27 29.51 10.46
C ARG A 320 31.53 28.81 11.01
N PRO A 321 31.66 28.62 12.34
CA PRO A 321 32.67 27.72 12.87
C PRO A 321 32.32 26.28 12.48
N ASP A 322 33.34 25.45 12.24
CA ASP A 322 33.17 24.01 12.04
C ASP A 322 32.76 23.35 13.36
N ILE A 323 31.45 23.26 13.57
CA ILE A 323 30.87 22.35 14.55
C ILE A 323 30.61 21.04 13.82
N MET A 324 31.45 20.03 14.07
CA MET A 324 31.14 18.65 13.72
C MET A 324 30.02 18.14 14.64
N SER A 325 28.79 18.53 14.34
CA SER A 325 27.60 17.87 14.87
C SER A 325 27.59 16.44 14.39
N GLY A 326 27.60 15.46 15.31
CA GLY A 326 27.40 14.07 14.94
C GLY A 326 26.09 13.92 14.18
N GLU A 327 26.13 13.30 13.00
CA GLU A 327 24.90 12.99 12.28
C GLU A 327 24.13 11.89 13.01
N SER A 328 22.84 12.16 13.23
CA SER A 328 21.89 11.20 13.79
C SER A 328 21.90 9.89 13.00
N GLU A 329 22.05 8.74 13.65
CA GLU A 329 22.04 7.45 12.95
C GLU A 329 20.68 7.12 12.34
N PHE A 330 19.60 7.70 12.88
CA PHE A 330 18.26 7.55 12.34
C PHE A 330 17.52 8.89 12.20
N ALA A 331 16.61 8.96 11.24
CA ALA A 331 15.64 10.05 11.12
C ALA A 331 14.27 9.47 10.77
N PHE A 332 13.20 10.08 11.30
CA PHE A 332 11.83 9.61 11.14
C PHE A 332 10.87 10.77 10.85
N LEU A 333 9.82 10.51 10.08
CA LEU A 333 8.78 11.51 9.76
C LEU A 333 7.42 11.17 10.38
N PRO A 334 6.62 12.17 10.80
CA PRO A 334 5.23 11.98 11.21
C PRO A 334 4.36 11.34 10.11
N LEU A 335 4.58 11.68 8.84
CA LEU A 335 3.97 10.98 7.71
C LEU A 335 4.39 9.51 7.70
N GLY A 336 3.40 8.61 7.72
CA GLY A 336 3.57 7.15 7.64
C GLY A 336 4.40 6.51 8.74
N ALA A 337 4.71 7.26 9.82
CA ALA A 337 5.80 6.95 10.75
C ALA A 337 7.07 6.51 9.99
N ILE A 338 7.40 7.19 8.89
CA ILE A 338 8.41 6.78 7.89
C ILE A 338 9.81 6.75 8.51
N ILE A 339 10.57 5.69 8.23
CA ILE A 339 12.02 5.65 8.40
C ILE A 339 12.62 6.46 7.24
N GLN A 340 13.07 7.68 7.52
CA GLN A 340 13.62 8.59 6.52
C GLN A 340 15.11 8.34 6.26
N GLU A 341 15.86 8.08 7.33
CA GLU A 341 17.28 7.77 7.26
C GLU A 341 17.66 6.63 8.22
N PHE A 342 18.63 5.84 7.78
CA PHE A 342 19.36 4.86 8.58
C PHE A 342 20.82 4.95 8.13
N ARG A 343 21.65 5.66 8.90
CA ARG A 343 23.05 5.93 8.58
C ARG A 343 23.97 4.91 9.22
N VAL A 344 24.85 4.33 8.41
CA VAL A 344 25.85 3.33 8.82
C VAL A 344 27.17 3.68 8.15
N GLY A 345 28.25 3.82 8.93
CA GLY A 345 29.60 4.10 8.41
C GLY A 345 29.69 5.38 7.56
N GLY A 346 28.87 6.40 7.85
CA GLY A 346 28.80 7.68 7.13
C GLY A 346 27.88 7.71 5.91
N LYS A 347 27.06 6.68 5.69
CA LYS A 347 26.15 6.56 4.53
C LYS A 347 24.73 6.21 4.98
N ASN A 348 23.72 6.93 4.48
CA ASN A 348 22.32 6.48 4.58
C ASN A 348 22.14 5.24 3.69
N ILE A 349 21.70 4.12 4.29
CA ILE A 349 21.52 2.84 3.59
C ILE A 349 20.09 2.59 3.13
N VAL A 350 19.13 3.49 3.40
CA VAL A 350 17.75 3.42 2.89
C VAL A 350 17.46 4.47 1.81
N LEU A 351 16.60 4.13 0.86
CA LEU A 351 16.05 5.07 -0.11
C LEU A 351 15.00 5.96 0.55
N GLY A 352 14.94 7.22 0.12
CA GLY A 352 14.00 8.19 0.67
C GLY A 352 13.94 9.52 -0.09
N PHE A 353 13.53 10.56 0.62
CA PHE A 353 13.47 11.97 0.21
C PHE A 353 13.92 12.87 1.37
N ASN A 354 14.20 14.15 1.09
CA ASN A 354 14.75 15.08 2.08
C ASN A 354 13.67 15.74 2.95
N THR A 355 12.44 15.89 2.46
CA THR A 355 11.33 16.53 3.21
C THR A 355 10.02 15.74 3.10
N GLN A 356 9.11 15.96 4.06
CA GLN A 356 7.82 15.28 4.11
C GLN A 356 6.92 15.58 2.90
N GLU A 357 7.01 16.80 2.34
CA GLU A 357 6.28 17.23 1.16
C GLU A 357 6.76 16.48 -0.10
N GLN A 358 8.04 16.11 -0.13
CA GLN A 358 8.59 15.27 -1.20
C GLN A 358 8.08 13.82 -1.08
N TYR A 359 7.95 13.29 0.14
CA TYR A 359 7.31 11.98 0.36
C TYR A 359 5.83 11.98 -0.08
N ASP A 360 5.03 12.95 0.37
CA ASP A 360 3.60 13.06 0.00
C ASP A 360 3.38 13.15 -1.53
N LYS A 361 4.27 13.88 -2.23
CA LYS A 361 4.16 14.13 -3.67
C LYS A 361 4.78 13.03 -4.57
N TYR A 362 5.84 12.36 -4.12
CA TYR A 362 6.67 11.51 -4.98
C TYR A 362 6.88 10.08 -4.48
N ASN A 363 6.44 9.70 -3.27
CA ASN A 363 6.67 8.35 -2.73
C ASN A 363 5.69 7.29 -3.28
N SER A 364 5.61 7.16 -4.60
CA SER A 364 4.83 6.12 -5.28
C SER A 364 5.29 4.71 -4.92
N ALA A 365 6.57 4.53 -4.58
CA ALA A 365 7.19 3.27 -4.21
C ALA A 365 7.10 2.93 -2.70
N HIS A 366 6.41 3.75 -1.89
CA HIS A 366 6.20 3.52 -0.44
C HIS A 366 7.47 3.49 0.44
N PHE A 367 8.62 4.02 -0.02
CA PHE A 367 9.89 4.10 0.70
C PHE A 367 9.74 4.44 2.19
N GLY A 368 10.22 3.54 3.06
CA GLY A 368 10.36 3.72 4.51
C GLY A 368 9.05 3.67 5.30
N ALA A 369 7.90 3.51 4.65
CA ALA A 369 6.59 3.74 5.26
C ALA A 369 6.08 2.56 6.09
N THR A 370 5.34 2.86 7.17
CA THR A 370 4.54 1.88 7.89
C THR A 370 3.30 1.55 7.07
N ILE A 371 3.17 0.29 6.65
CA ILE A 371 2.07 -0.18 5.81
C ILE A 371 0.91 -0.70 6.66
N GLY A 372 -0.30 -0.36 6.25
CA GLY A 372 -1.55 -0.93 6.77
C GLY A 372 -2.77 -0.19 6.21
N ARG A 373 -3.99 -0.61 6.51
CA ARG A 373 -4.35 -1.58 7.57
C ARG A 373 -3.95 -3.04 7.28
N VAL A 374 -3.86 -3.43 6.01
CA VAL A 374 -3.35 -4.75 5.60
C VAL A 374 -2.22 -4.60 4.58
N ALA A 375 -1.06 -5.16 4.90
CA ALA A 375 0.10 -5.26 4.02
C ALA A 375 -0.09 -6.23 2.85
N ASN A 376 0.66 -5.98 1.77
CA ASN A 376 0.56 -6.69 0.48
C ASN A 376 -0.90 -6.72 -0.05
N ARG A 377 -1.28 -7.76 -0.81
CA ARG A 377 -2.51 -7.81 -1.61
C ARG A 377 -3.68 -8.53 -0.91
N ILE A 378 -4.89 -7.99 -1.10
CA ILE A 378 -6.19 -8.61 -0.84
C ILE A 378 -6.87 -8.84 -2.20
N LYS A 379 -7.25 -10.10 -2.45
CA LYS A 379 -7.84 -10.55 -3.71
C LYS A 379 -9.11 -9.78 -4.06
N ASP A 380 -9.25 -9.41 -5.32
CA ASP A 380 -10.41 -8.74 -5.91
C ASP A 380 -10.82 -7.42 -5.20
N ALA A 381 -9.97 -6.90 -4.30
CA ALA A 381 -10.26 -5.82 -3.37
C ALA A 381 -11.53 -6.05 -2.53
N VAL A 382 -11.81 -7.30 -2.14
CA VAL A 382 -12.90 -7.64 -1.22
C VAL A 382 -12.36 -8.42 -0.03
N ILE A 383 -12.81 -8.08 1.18
CA ILE A 383 -12.70 -8.96 2.36
C ILE A 383 -14.05 -9.64 2.54
N HIS A 384 -14.08 -10.96 2.41
CA HIS A 384 -15.31 -11.74 2.51
C HIS A 384 -15.66 -12.11 3.96
N ASN A 385 -16.95 -12.30 4.24
CA ASN A 385 -17.48 -12.92 5.47
C ASN A 385 -16.91 -12.34 6.79
N LEU A 386 -16.77 -11.02 6.89
CA LEU A 386 -16.28 -10.29 8.08
C LEU A 386 -17.46 -9.58 8.74
N ASN A 387 -17.68 -9.74 10.06
CA ASN A 387 -18.91 -9.26 10.73
C ASN A 387 -20.20 -9.61 9.95
N ASP A 388 -20.32 -10.86 9.48
CA ASP A 388 -21.44 -11.38 8.67
C ASP A 388 -21.70 -10.66 7.32
N ARG A 389 -20.71 -9.95 6.76
CA ARG A 389 -20.81 -9.31 5.43
C ARG A 389 -19.48 -9.22 4.68
N ASP A 390 -19.54 -8.78 3.43
CA ASP A 390 -18.38 -8.46 2.61
C ASP A 390 -18.04 -6.97 2.66
N TYR A 391 -16.75 -6.64 2.54
CA TYR A 391 -16.22 -5.28 2.53
C TYR A 391 -15.43 -5.00 1.25
N ILE A 392 -15.87 -3.98 0.50
CA ILE A 392 -15.21 -3.55 -0.74
C ILE A 392 -14.14 -2.50 -0.39
N LEU A 393 -12.92 -2.73 -0.86
CA LEU A 393 -11.75 -1.87 -0.68
C LEU A 393 -11.39 -1.15 -1.99
N ALA A 394 -10.42 -0.24 -1.94
CA ALA A 394 -9.89 0.42 -3.12
C ALA A 394 -9.11 -0.57 -4.02
N LYS A 395 -9.54 -0.75 -5.28
CA LYS A 395 -8.75 -1.42 -6.33
C LYS A 395 -7.63 -0.50 -6.79
N ASN A 396 -6.42 -0.71 -6.26
CA ASN A 396 -5.22 0.09 -6.53
C ASN A 396 -4.06 -0.74 -7.11
N ASN A 397 -4.21 -2.07 -7.26
CA ASN A 397 -3.23 -2.93 -7.93
C ASN A 397 -3.94 -3.97 -8.81
N GLY A 398 -4.22 -3.61 -10.07
CA GLY A 398 -5.01 -4.44 -10.98
C GLY A 398 -6.42 -4.72 -10.40
N PRO A 399 -6.86 -5.98 -10.29
CA PRO A 399 -8.13 -6.30 -9.65
C PRO A 399 -8.09 -6.18 -8.11
N ASN A 400 -6.90 -6.12 -7.51
CA ASN A 400 -6.66 -6.31 -6.08
C ASN A 400 -6.54 -4.98 -5.30
N SER A 401 -6.68 -5.06 -3.98
CA SER A 401 -6.29 -3.97 -3.07
C SER A 401 -4.91 -4.26 -2.48
N LEU A 402 -4.03 -3.28 -2.43
CA LEU A 402 -2.61 -3.39 -2.09
C LEU A 402 -2.23 -2.38 -0.99
N HIS A 403 -1.42 -2.81 -0.01
CA HIS A 403 -0.81 -1.97 1.02
C HIS A 403 -1.82 -1.08 1.79
N GLY A 404 -3.04 -1.57 2.01
CA GLY A 404 -4.11 -0.86 2.72
C GLY A 404 -4.84 0.23 1.91
N GLY A 405 -4.69 0.27 0.59
CA GLY A 405 -5.50 1.09 -0.31
C GLY A 405 -4.82 2.36 -0.86
N GLY A 406 -5.62 3.28 -1.37
CA GLY A 406 -5.15 4.52 -2.00
C GLY A 406 -4.38 5.40 -1.00
N LYS A 407 -4.94 5.59 0.19
CA LYS A 407 -4.36 6.29 1.34
C LYS A 407 -4.21 5.37 2.57
N GLY A 408 -3.68 4.16 2.37
CA GLY A 408 -3.20 3.32 3.46
C GLY A 408 -2.18 4.06 4.36
N TRP A 409 -1.96 3.54 5.57
CA TRP A 409 -1.34 4.26 6.70
C TRP A 409 0.00 4.94 6.41
N GLY A 410 0.79 4.41 5.47
CA GLY A 410 2.05 5.01 5.01
C GLY A 410 1.91 6.41 4.38
N LYS A 411 0.68 6.85 4.08
CA LYS A 411 0.33 8.17 3.53
C LYS A 411 -0.48 9.03 4.53
N CYS A 412 -0.58 8.60 5.78
CA CYS A 412 -1.29 9.28 6.86
C CYS A 412 -0.29 9.96 7.82
N VAL A 413 -0.64 11.11 8.38
CA VAL A 413 0.22 11.78 9.40
C VAL A 413 -0.14 11.25 10.79
N PHE A 414 0.85 10.67 11.46
CA PHE A 414 0.77 10.14 12.82
C PHE A 414 0.97 11.28 13.86
N ASP A 415 0.41 11.12 15.06
CA ASP A 415 0.76 11.88 16.25
C ASP A 415 2.11 11.38 16.78
N GLY A 416 3.19 12.13 16.52
CA GLY A 416 4.56 11.80 16.89
C GLY A 416 5.59 12.61 16.10
N PRO A 417 6.90 12.37 16.30
CA PRO A 417 7.46 11.50 17.33
C PRO A 417 7.23 12.03 18.75
N GLN A 418 6.95 11.14 19.69
CA GLN A 418 6.91 11.41 21.13
C GLN A 418 7.95 10.55 21.83
N THR A 419 8.95 11.15 22.49
CA THR A 419 9.94 10.40 23.26
C THR A 419 9.28 9.78 24.49
N VAL A 420 9.37 8.46 24.63
CA VAL A 420 8.78 7.67 25.72
C VAL A 420 9.77 6.64 26.24
N LYS A 421 9.48 6.08 27.42
CA LYS A 421 10.09 4.81 27.84
C LYS A 421 9.24 3.64 27.35
N HIS A 422 9.85 2.67 26.68
CA HIS A 422 9.25 1.41 26.25
C HIS A 422 10.20 0.26 26.63
N ASP A 423 9.70 -0.76 27.34
CA ASP A 423 10.51 -1.84 27.94
C ASP A 423 11.78 -1.36 28.66
N GLY A 424 11.68 -0.22 29.36
CA GLY A 424 12.78 0.43 30.09
C GLY A 424 13.78 1.22 29.23
N LYS A 425 13.79 1.02 27.91
CA LYS A 425 14.59 1.76 26.93
C LYS A 425 13.88 3.07 26.57
N ASP A 426 14.62 4.05 26.03
CA ASP A 426 14.01 5.20 25.35
C ASP A 426 13.59 4.81 23.94
N ALA A 427 12.45 5.33 23.49
CA ALA A 427 11.88 5.06 22.16
C ALA A 427 11.14 6.29 21.62
N LEU A 428 11.00 6.39 20.30
CA LEU A 428 10.07 7.32 19.66
C LEU A 428 8.75 6.62 19.38
N LEU A 429 7.68 7.10 20.02
CA LEU A 429 6.30 6.67 19.78
C LEU A 429 5.65 7.54 18.69
N PHE A 430 5.00 6.88 17.73
CA PHE A 430 4.05 7.44 16.78
C PHE A 430 2.69 6.76 16.96
N LYS A 431 1.58 7.51 16.89
CA LYS A 431 0.21 6.97 16.98
C LYS A 431 -0.66 7.39 15.82
N TYR A 432 -1.58 6.54 15.37
CA TYR A 432 -2.58 6.90 14.37
C TYR A 432 -3.94 6.27 14.67
N LEU A 433 -5.01 7.07 14.63
CA LEU A 433 -6.39 6.62 14.86
C LEU A 433 -7.07 6.39 13.51
N SER A 434 -6.96 5.16 13.01
CA SER A 434 -7.57 4.71 11.76
C SER A 434 -9.05 4.38 11.99
N LYS A 435 -9.96 5.07 11.30
CA LYS A 435 -11.39 5.02 11.63
C LYS A 435 -12.17 3.92 10.91
N ASP A 436 -13.36 3.62 11.42
CA ASP A 436 -14.35 2.81 10.69
C ASP A 436 -14.62 3.40 9.29
N GLY A 437 -14.58 2.54 8.28
CA GLY A 437 -14.77 2.88 6.86
C GLY A 437 -13.54 3.48 6.16
N GLU A 438 -12.41 3.66 6.84
CA GLU A 438 -11.18 4.20 6.26
C GLU A 438 -10.57 3.22 5.24
N GLU A 439 -10.39 3.67 3.99
CA GLU A 439 -10.04 2.83 2.82
C GLU A 439 -10.96 1.59 2.61
N GLY A 440 -12.14 1.59 3.25
CA GLY A 440 -13.12 0.48 3.22
C GLY A 440 -13.01 -0.50 4.40
N PHE A 441 -12.02 -0.38 5.28
CA PHE A 441 -11.84 -1.28 6.42
C PHE A 441 -12.80 -0.96 7.58
N PRO A 442 -13.42 -1.96 8.22
CA PRO A 442 -14.34 -1.74 9.34
C PRO A 442 -13.66 -1.49 10.68
N GLY A 443 -14.35 -0.78 11.57
CA GLY A 443 -13.97 -0.58 12.97
C GLY A 443 -12.86 0.46 13.14
N THR A 444 -13.00 1.29 14.18
CA THR A 444 -11.94 2.23 14.56
C THR A 444 -10.84 1.51 15.36
N VAL A 445 -9.57 1.68 14.96
CA VAL A 445 -8.39 1.13 15.64
C VAL A 445 -7.38 2.21 15.96
N GLU A 446 -6.66 2.08 17.07
CA GLU A 446 -5.46 2.87 17.35
C GLU A 446 -4.23 2.05 17.00
N VAL A 447 -3.41 2.60 16.11
CA VAL A 447 -2.11 2.09 15.68
C VAL A 447 -1.03 2.78 16.49
N ARG A 448 -0.05 2.03 16.98
CA ARG A 448 1.11 2.53 17.73
C ARG A 448 2.38 1.94 17.13
N VAL A 449 3.40 2.77 16.94
CA VAL A 449 4.72 2.40 16.42
C VAL A 449 5.78 2.92 17.37
N TRP A 450 6.67 2.06 17.86
CA TRP A 450 7.84 2.45 18.64
C TRP A 450 9.11 2.17 17.85
N TYR A 451 9.97 3.18 17.72
CA TYR A 451 11.32 3.03 17.21
C TYR A 451 12.33 3.16 18.35
N THR A 452 13.13 2.12 18.55
CA THR A 452 14.18 2.04 19.59
C THR A 452 15.54 1.85 18.91
N ALA A 453 16.38 2.89 18.95
CA ALA A 453 17.77 2.84 18.49
C ALA A 453 18.69 2.25 19.56
N SER A 454 19.70 1.49 19.16
CA SER A 454 20.69 0.90 20.08
C SER A 454 21.97 0.43 19.36
N LYS A 455 23.01 0.11 20.14
CA LYS A 455 24.24 -0.55 19.68
C LYS A 455 24.34 -1.97 20.22
N GLU A 456 24.75 -2.91 19.37
CA GLU A 456 25.04 -4.29 19.75
C GLU A 456 26.30 -4.75 18.99
N ASP A 457 27.38 -5.11 19.67
CA ASP A 457 28.64 -5.59 19.06
C ASP A 457 29.14 -4.71 17.88
N SER A 458 29.16 -3.40 18.10
CA SER A 458 29.45 -2.34 17.10
C SER A 458 28.49 -2.24 15.91
N LYS A 459 27.42 -3.05 15.84
CA LYS A 459 26.31 -2.88 14.89
C LYS A 459 25.40 -1.75 15.35
N THR A 460 24.94 -0.94 14.40
CA THR A 460 23.82 0.00 14.58
C THR A 460 22.52 -0.79 14.46
N VAL A 461 21.67 -0.74 15.48
CA VAL A 461 20.47 -1.56 15.61
C VAL A 461 19.22 -0.70 15.76
N LEU A 462 18.23 -0.93 14.90
CA LEU A 462 16.89 -0.39 15.04
C LEU A 462 15.92 -1.52 15.39
N THR A 463 15.30 -1.43 16.56
CA THR A 463 14.11 -2.24 16.89
C THR A 463 12.86 -1.42 16.62
N THR A 464 11.95 -1.97 15.83
CA THR A 464 10.63 -1.41 15.55
C THR A 464 9.56 -2.33 16.13
N GLU A 465 8.68 -1.78 16.96
CA GLU A 465 7.52 -2.50 17.49
C GLU A 465 6.22 -1.86 16.99
N TYR A 466 5.28 -2.71 16.62
CA TYR A 466 3.95 -2.34 16.15
C TYR A 466 2.90 -2.89 17.10
N GLU A 467 1.88 -2.09 17.41
CA GLU A 467 0.68 -2.50 18.13
C GLU A 467 -0.55 -1.90 17.46
N VAL A 468 -1.63 -2.67 17.35
CA VAL A 468 -2.94 -2.17 16.92
C VAL A 468 -4.01 -2.69 17.88
N GLU A 469 -4.74 -1.75 18.47
CA GLU A 469 -5.82 -2.01 19.42
C GLU A 469 -7.17 -1.65 18.80
N PHE A 470 -8.18 -2.52 18.97
CA PHE A 470 -9.55 -2.21 18.55
C PHE A 470 -10.22 -1.32 19.60
N VAL A 471 -10.23 0.00 19.35
CA VAL A 471 -10.80 1.02 20.24
C VAL A 471 -12.23 1.46 19.86
N GLY A 472 -12.71 0.99 18.70
CA GLY A 472 -14.02 1.28 18.15
C GLY A 472 -15.18 0.51 18.78
N ASN A 473 -16.40 0.85 18.34
CA ASN A 473 -17.65 0.17 18.73
C ASN A 473 -18.57 -0.11 17.53
N GLU A 474 -18.10 0.12 16.30
CA GLU A 474 -18.89 0.10 15.07
C GLU A 474 -19.16 -1.33 14.56
N CYS A 475 -18.30 -2.28 14.91
CA CYS A 475 -18.41 -3.72 14.64
C CYS A 475 -17.61 -4.51 15.70
N GLU A 476 -17.55 -5.84 15.61
CA GLU A 476 -16.86 -6.68 16.61
C GLU A 476 -15.43 -7.09 16.21
N GLU A 477 -15.16 -7.16 14.90
CA GLU A 477 -13.87 -7.59 14.35
C GLU A 477 -13.44 -6.78 13.12
N THR A 478 -12.12 -6.69 12.90
CA THR A 478 -11.46 -6.12 11.72
C THR A 478 -10.29 -7.03 11.33
N VAL A 479 -9.64 -6.77 10.21
CA VAL A 479 -8.37 -7.40 9.84
C VAL A 479 -7.22 -6.40 9.89
N VAL A 480 -6.04 -6.86 10.32
CA VAL A 480 -4.80 -6.08 10.44
C VAL A 480 -3.62 -6.95 10.00
N ASN A 481 -2.72 -6.38 9.18
CA ASN A 481 -1.43 -6.96 8.82
C ASN A 481 -0.48 -5.78 8.54
N MET A 482 0.66 -5.71 9.23
CA MET A 482 1.57 -4.55 9.20
C MET A 482 2.98 -4.94 8.75
N THR A 483 3.69 -3.98 8.18
CA THR A 483 5.12 -4.06 7.88
C THR A 483 5.73 -2.66 7.75
N ASN A 484 7.06 -2.57 7.73
CA ASN A 484 7.79 -1.40 7.23
C ASN A 484 8.24 -1.65 5.78
N HIS A 485 8.16 -0.64 4.91
CA HIS A 485 8.50 -0.70 3.49
C HIS A 485 9.81 0.07 3.17
N SER A 486 10.82 -0.02 4.05
CA SER A 486 12.16 0.49 3.77
C SER A 486 12.82 -0.29 2.64
N TYR A 487 13.33 0.44 1.64
CA TYR A 487 14.17 -0.10 0.59
C TYR A 487 15.62 0.22 0.92
N PHE A 488 16.48 -0.80 0.93
CA PHE A 488 17.88 -0.70 1.25
C PHE A 488 18.73 -0.65 -0.01
N ASN A 489 19.81 0.14 0.02
CA ASN A 489 20.90 0.06 -0.95
C ASN A 489 22.25 0.16 -0.23
N LEU A 490 22.97 -0.97 -0.20
CA LEU A 490 24.28 -1.09 0.42
C LEU A 490 25.42 -0.67 -0.55
N GLY A 491 25.19 -0.72 -1.85
CA GLY A 491 26.15 -0.41 -2.92
C GLY A 491 26.24 1.08 -3.25
N ASN A 492 27.32 1.49 -3.91
CA ASN A 492 27.55 2.90 -4.26
C ASN A 492 26.96 3.29 -5.64
N GLY A 493 26.41 2.31 -6.38
CA GLY A 493 25.73 2.54 -7.64
C GLY A 493 24.27 3.02 -7.46
N PRO A 494 23.59 3.35 -8.57
CA PRO A 494 22.17 3.72 -8.57
C PRO A 494 21.23 2.52 -8.37
N THR A 495 21.77 1.31 -8.28
CA THR A 495 21.07 0.01 -8.16
C THR A 495 21.65 -0.82 -7.01
N ILE A 496 20.96 -1.91 -6.67
CA ILE A 496 21.38 -2.93 -5.69
C ILE A 496 22.45 -3.90 -6.21
N GLU A 497 22.93 -3.69 -7.44
CA GLU A 497 23.84 -4.60 -8.12
C GLU A 497 25.13 -4.88 -7.32
N GLY A 498 25.57 -6.13 -7.29
CA GLY A 498 26.73 -6.56 -6.51
C GLY A 498 26.44 -6.86 -5.04
N THR A 499 25.25 -6.51 -4.53
CA THR A 499 24.81 -6.91 -3.19
C THR A 499 24.67 -8.43 -3.12
N LYS A 500 25.37 -9.05 -2.18
CA LYS A 500 25.19 -10.45 -1.79
C LYS A 500 24.00 -10.54 -0.84
N ALA A 501 23.10 -11.48 -1.10
CA ALA A 501 21.90 -11.74 -0.31
C ALA A 501 21.85 -13.21 0.11
N GLN A 502 21.18 -13.49 1.24
CA GLN A 502 20.83 -14.83 1.67
C GLN A 502 19.55 -14.75 2.51
N LEU A 503 18.55 -15.56 2.17
CA LEU A 503 17.31 -15.70 2.93
C LEU A 503 17.43 -16.88 3.90
N SER A 504 16.64 -16.89 4.97
CA SER A 504 16.70 -17.92 6.03
C SER A 504 15.75 -19.10 5.77
N THR A 505 15.02 -19.05 4.65
CA THR A 505 14.07 -20.08 4.20
C THR A 505 14.03 -20.08 2.67
N ALA A 506 13.63 -21.21 2.10
CA ALA A 506 13.24 -21.32 0.69
C ALA A 506 11.78 -21.79 0.55
N ASP A 507 11.04 -21.98 1.65
CA ASP A 507 9.59 -22.16 1.61
C ASP A 507 8.94 -20.83 1.24
N TYR A 508 8.09 -20.84 0.21
CA TYR A 508 7.42 -19.64 -0.28
C TYR A 508 5.97 -19.94 -0.68
N LEU A 509 5.19 -18.88 -0.93
CA LEU A 509 3.86 -18.97 -1.53
C LEU A 509 3.95 -18.65 -3.03
N PRO A 510 3.79 -19.64 -3.93
CA PRO A 510 3.64 -19.38 -5.35
C PRO A 510 2.45 -18.47 -5.62
N LEU A 511 2.66 -17.43 -6.43
CA LEU A 511 1.65 -16.41 -6.75
C LEU A 511 1.05 -16.61 -8.14
N ASP A 512 -0.20 -16.19 -8.34
CA ASP A 512 -0.78 -15.98 -9.66
C ASP A 512 -0.25 -14.69 -10.32
N SER A 513 -0.59 -14.46 -11.59
CA SER A 513 -0.17 -13.29 -12.36
C SER A 513 -0.73 -11.94 -11.85
N THR A 514 -1.53 -11.94 -10.77
CA THR A 514 -2.01 -10.75 -10.06
C THR A 514 -1.34 -10.55 -8.70
N GLY A 515 -0.43 -11.45 -8.31
CA GLY A 515 0.28 -11.43 -7.03
C GLY A 515 -0.49 -12.06 -5.86
N ILE A 516 -1.49 -12.91 -6.14
CA ILE A 516 -2.27 -13.61 -5.10
C ILE A 516 -1.78 -15.06 -4.97
N PRO A 517 -1.55 -15.60 -3.74
CA PRO A 517 -1.14 -16.98 -3.56
C PRO A 517 -2.06 -18.02 -4.20
N LEU A 518 -1.47 -19.08 -4.76
CA LEU A 518 -2.19 -20.26 -5.27
C LEU A 518 -2.71 -21.18 -4.15
N GLY A 519 -2.38 -20.88 -2.88
CA GLY A 519 -2.88 -21.57 -1.69
C GLY A 519 -1.98 -22.72 -1.18
N ASN A 520 -1.09 -23.26 -2.02
CA ASN A 520 -0.05 -24.19 -1.59
C ASN A 520 1.22 -23.45 -1.13
N ILE A 521 2.05 -24.18 -0.37
CA ILE A 521 3.44 -23.82 -0.08
C ILE A 521 4.32 -24.65 -1.02
N ASP A 522 5.42 -24.09 -1.51
CA ASP A 522 6.40 -24.79 -2.33
C ASP A 522 7.84 -24.31 -2.01
N LYS A 523 8.85 -24.88 -2.68
CA LYS A 523 10.23 -24.37 -2.63
C LYS A 523 10.50 -23.39 -3.76
N PHE A 524 11.11 -22.25 -3.44
CA PHE A 524 11.47 -21.25 -4.43
C PHE A 524 12.49 -21.84 -5.44
N PRO A 525 12.34 -21.61 -6.77
CA PRO A 525 13.18 -22.28 -7.78
C PRO A 525 14.68 -21.98 -7.69
N LEU A 526 15.03 -20.79 -7.18
CA LEU A 526 16.40 -20.46 -6.79
C LEU A 526 16.62 -20.84 -5.33
N ASP A 527 17.75 -21.49 -5.01
CA ASP A 527 18.13 -21.78 -3.63
C ASP A 527 18.67 -20.53 -2.90
N VAL A 528 17.75 -19.62 -2.62
CA VAL A 528 17.94 -18.38 -1.85
C VAL A 528 18.37 -18.61 -0.40
N SER A 529 18.33 -19.86 0.08
CA SER A 529 18.88 -20.23 1.40
C SER A 529 20.41 -20.28 1.43
N LYS A 530 21.05 -20.31 0.25
CA LYS A 530 22.50 -20.11 0.07
C LYS A 530 22.79 -18.66 -0.33
N PRO A 531 24.01 -18.13 -0.11
CA PRO A 531 24.39 -16.81 -0.59
C PRO A 531 24.30 -16.70 -2.12
N PHE A 532 23.51 -15.73 -2.59
CA PHE A 532 23.36 -15.35 -4.00
C PHE A 532 23.74 -13.88 -4.20
N VAL A 533 23.82 -13.42 -5.45
CA VAL A 533 24.15 -12.03 -5.80
C VAL A 533 22.95 -11.40 -6.51
N LEU A 534 22.59 -10.19 -6.12
CA LEU A 534 21.65 -9.33 -6.83
C LEU A 534 22.40 -8.65 -7.99
N GLY A 535 22.09 -9.03 -9.23
CA GLY A 535 22.65 -8.43 -10.45
C GLY A 535 21.79 -7.29 -11.01
N ALA A 536 22.26 -6.67 -12.10
CA ALA A 536 21.56 -5.60 -12.83
C ALA A 536 20.10 -5.92 -13.17
N ALA A 537 19.80 -7.17 -13.56
CA ALA A 537 18.45 -7.63 -13.91
C ALA A 537 17.95 -8.74 -12.98
N GLU A 538 18.76 -9.79 -12.79
CA GLU A 538 18.37 -11.01 -12.08
C GLU A 538 19.18 -11.25 -10.78
N PRO A 539 18.68 -12.04 -9.82
CA PRO A 539 17.32 -12.55 -9.75
C PRO A 539 16.33 -11.40 -9.52
N ASP A 540 15.19 -11.50 -10.20
CA ASP A 540 14.00 -10.70 -9.94
C ASP A 540 13.03 -11.47 -9.03
N ILE A 541 12.73 -10.90 -7.86
CA ILE A 541 11.93 -11.54 -6.81
C ILE A 541 10.90 -10.51 -6.32
N ASP A 542 9.63 -10.91 -6.18
CA ASP A 542 8.52 -10.17 -5.54
C ASP A 542 7.66 -11.17 -4.75
N ASP A 543 8.31 -11.95 -3.89
CA ASP A 543 7.78 -13.22 -3.37
C ASP A 543 7.70 -13.27 -1.84
N VAL A 544 6.80 -14.12 -1.34
CA VAL A 544 6.47 -14.27 0.09
C VAL A 544 7.16 -15.50 0.66
N PHE A 545 8.13 -15.30 1.55
CA PHE A 545 8.93 -16.36 2.16
C PHE A 545 8.46 -16.70 3.58
N LEU A 546 8.49 -17.98 3.94
CA LEU A 546 7.80 -18.52 5.12
C LEU A 546 8.76 -19.03 6.21
N MET A 547 8.61 -18.49 7.42
CA MET A 547 9.34 -18.84 8.64
C MET A 547 8.49 -19.63 9.65
N GLU A 548 7.18 -19.73 9.42
CA GLU A 548 6.25 -20.68 10.02
C GLU A 548 5.26 -21.12 8.93
N THR A 549 5.12 -22.43 8.72
CA THR A 549 4.30 -23.04 7.67
C THR A 549 2.99 -23.61 8.19
N ASP A 550 2.76 -23.55 9.51
CA ASP A 550 1.49 -23.85 10.17
C ASP A 550 0.88 -22.57 10.76
N PRO A 551 -0.06 -21.92 10.03
CA PRO A 551 -0.78 -20.73 10.48
C PRO A 551 -1.48 -20.87 11.84
N SER A 552 -1.77 -22.09 12.31
CA SER A 552 -2.43 -22.30 13.61
C SER A 552 -1.52 -21.99 14.81
N LYS A 553 -0.20 -21.96 14.61
CA LYS A 553 0.78 -21.57 15.63
C LYS A 553 0.98 -20.06 15.76
N VAL A 554 0.47 -19.28 14.80
CA VAL A 554 0.73 -17.84 14.71
C VAL A 554 -0.29 -17.08 15.57
N VAL A 555 0.19 -16.55 16.69
CA VAL A 555 -0.57 -15.69 17.59
C VAL A 555 -0.74 -14.26 17.04
N LEU A 556 -1.80 -13.57 17.46
CA LEU A 556 -2.14 -12.24 16.95
C LEU A 556 -1.14 -11.14 17.39
N ASP A 557 -0.55 -11.27 18.58
CA ASP A 557 0.58 -10.46 19.04
C ASP A 557 1.85 -11.31 19.08
N THR A 558 2.75 -11.08 18.12
CA THR A 558 4.01 -11.82 17.99
C THR A 558 5.17 -11.15 18.73
N ARG A 559 5.02 -9.96 19.35
CA ARG A 559 6.14 -9.19 19.95
C ARG A 559 6.92 -9.90 21.06
N SER A 560 6.34 -10.95 21.64
CA SER A 560 6.92 -11.82 22.66
C SER A 560 7.51 -13.13 22.12
N GLN A 561 7.35 -13.42 20.83
CA GLN A 561 7.92 -14.59 20.16
C GLN A 561 9.42 -14.41 19.92
N PRO A 562 10.19 -15.51 19.71
CA PRO A 562 11.60 -15.40 19.36
C PRO A 562 11.81 -14.63 18.05
N LEU A 563 12.72 -13.66 18.07
CA LEU A 563 13.24 -13.03 16.85
C LEU A 563 13.96 -14.09 16.01
N LYS A 564 13.50 -14.28 14.77
CA LYS A 564 14.15 -15.11 13.76
C LYS A 564 14.90 -14.21 12.79
N LEU A 565 16.12 -14.59 12.40
CA LEU A 565 16.75 -14.03 11.21
C LEU A 565 15.87 -14.38 10.01
N LEU A 566 15.61 -13.40 9.15
CA LEU A 566 14.83 -13.56 7.92
C LEU A 566 15.74 -13.52 6.71
N ALA A 567 16.59 -12.51 6.65
CA ALA A 567 17.51 -12.28 5.53
C ALA A 567 18.77 -11.57 6.01
N GLN A 568 19.89 -11.84 5.35
CA GLN A 568 21.15 -11.12 5.53
C GLN A 568 21.73 -10.68 4.18
N PHE A 569 22.36 -9.50 4.19
CA PHE A 569 22.88 -8.83 3.00
C PHE A 569 24.27 -8.25 3.27
N SER A 570 25.10 -8.18 2.24
CA SER A 570 26.39 -7.48 2.28
C SER A 570 26.79 -6.96 0.90
N HIS A 571 27.52 -5.85 0.85
CA HIS A 571 28.04 -5.32 -0.43
C HIS A 571 29.58 -5.22 -0.37
N PRO A 572 30.32 -5.89 -1.26
CA PRO A 572 31.78 -6.01 -1.16
C PRO A 572 32.49 -4.65 -1.19
N ASP A 573 32.13 -3.77 -2.14
CA ASP A 573 32.84 -2.51 -2.38
C ASP A 573 32.65 -1.45 -1.28
N THR A 574 31.68 -1.66 -0.38
CA THR A 574 31.35 -0.70 0.68
C THR A 574 31.63 -1.23 2.08
N GLY A 575 31.87 -2.53 2.22
CA GLY A 575 31.98 -3.22 3.52
C GLY A 575 30.69 -3.20 4.33
N LEU A 576 29.56 -2.76 3.76
CA LEU A 576 28.30 -2.65 4.48
C LEU A 576 27.57 -3.99 4.55
N HIS A 577 27.01 -4.26 5.73
CA HIS A 577 26.21 -5.43 6.05
C HIS A 577 24.85 -5.03 6.64
N LEU A 578 23.83 -5.85 6.41
CA LEU A 578 22.49 -5.71 6.98
C LEU A 578 21.93 -7.10 7.32
N GLU A 579 21.45 -7.28 8.54
CA GLU A 579 20.58 -8.38 8.96
C GLU A 579 19.16 -7.85 9.20
N VAL A 580 18.17 -8.60 8.75
CA VAL A 580 16.75 -8.36 9.04
C VAL A 580 16.22 -9.51 9.89
N HIS A 581 15.76 -9.21 11.09
CA HIS A 581 15.11 -10.16 12.01
C HIS A 581 13.66 -9.75 12.28
N SER A 582 12.78 -10.72 12.56
CA SER A 582 11.40 -10.42 12.98
C SER A 582 10.78 -11.54 13.79
N THR A 583 9.66 -11.24 14.45
CA THR A 583 8.76 -12.18 15.10
C THR A 583 7.65 -12.71 14.18
N GLU A 584 7.51 -12.13 12.98
CA GLU A 584 6.45 -12.48 12.02
C GLU A 584 6.64 -13.85 11.34
N PRO A 585 5.54 -14.50 10.89
CA PRO A 585 5.59 -15.84 10.31
C PRO A 585 6.11 -15.87 8.87
N ALA A 586 6.12 -14.74 8.17
CA ALA A 586 6.52 -14.62 6.79
C ALA A 586 7.16 -13.25 6.50
N PHE A 587 7.71 -13.07 5.30
CA PHE A 587 8.16 -11.78 4.81
C PHE A 587 8.06 -11.71 3.27
N GLN A 588 7.72 -10.55 2.72
CA GLN A 588 8.03 -10.26 1.31
C GLN A 588 9.55 -10.07 1.20
N PHE A 589 10.18 -10.59 0.15
CA PHE A 589 11.44 -10.04 -0.35
C PHE A 589 11.22 -9.54 -1.77
N TYR A 590 11.44 -8.24 -1.99
CA TYR A 590 11.22 -7.61 -3.30
C TYR A 590 12.45 -6.83 -3.75
N THR A 591 12.91 -7.12 -4.98
CA THR A 591 14.14 -6.56 -5.57
C THR A 591 13.95 -5.22 -6.27
N GLY A 592 12.80 -4.56 -6.13
CA GLY A 592 12.64 -3.14 -6.53
C GLY A 592 12.46 -2.89 -8.04
N LYS A 593 12.13 -3.90 -8.85
CA LYS A 593 12.00 -3.78 -10.33
C LYS A 593 11.09 -2.66 -10.83
N TYR A 594 9.99 -2.39 -10.14
CA TYR A 594 9.00 -1.36 -10.51
C TYR A 594 9.28 0.01 -9.86
N ILE A 595 10.41 0.20 -9.17
CA ILE A 595 10.79 1.53 -8.66
C ILE A 595 11.02 2.47 -9.85
N ASN A 596 10.24 3.56 -9.90
CA ASN A 596 10.38 4.59 -10.93
C ASN A 596 10.05 5.96 -10.31
N VAL A 597 11.05 6.57 -9.68
CA VAL A 597 10.97 7.92 -9.09
C VAL A 597 11.92 8.84 -9.86
N PRO A 598 11.43 9.93 -10.48
CA PRO A 598 12.26 10.81 -11.29
C PRO A 598 13.29 11.57 -10.44
N ALA A 599 14.31 12.12 -11.11
CA ALA A 599 15.23 13.08 -10.49
C ALA A 599 14.46 14.37 -10.12
N MET A 600 14.71 14.91 -8.93
CA MET A 600 13.92 16.01 -8.35
C MET A 600 14.67 16.69 -7.21
N ASP A 601 14.60 18.02 -7.12
CA ASP A 601 15.18 18.85 -6.05
C ASP A 601 16.65 18.51 -5.67
N GLY A 602 17.46 18.13 -6.67
CA GLY A 602 18.87 17.71 -6.48
C GLY A 602 19.08 16.25 -6.08
N LEU A 603 18.02 15.50 -5.78
CA LEU A 603 18.08 14.04 -5.64
C LEU A 603 18.12 13.36 -7.02
N PRO A 604 18.95 12.31 -7.20
CA PRO A 604 18.97 11.52 -8.43
C PRO A 604 17.65 10.76 -8.64
N ALA A 605 17.41 10.29 -9.85
CA ALA A 605 16.33 9.35 -10.11
C ALA A 605 16.59 8.04 -9.34
N ARG A 606 15.52 7.44 -8.80
CA ARG A 606 15.56 6.07 -8.27
C ARG A 606 14.86 5.19 -9.30
N VAL A 607 15.66 4.38 -9.99
CA VAL A 607 15.27 3.55 -11.13
C VAL A 607 14.90 2.13 -10.71
N ALA A 608 14.55 1.27 -11.66
CA ALA A 608 14.35 -0.15 -11.44
C ALA A 608 15.52 -0.75 -10.66
N ARG A 609 15.23 -1.52 -9.61
CA ARG A 609 16.22 -2.16 -8.71
C ARG A 609 17.16 -1.16 -8.01
N ALA A 610 16.71 0.08 -7.77
CA ALA A 610 17.44 1.09 -6.98
C ALA A 610 17.63 0.73 -5.50
N GLY A 611 16.78 -0.15 -4.96
CA GLY A 611 16.81 -0.66 -3.60
C GLY A 611 16.00 -1.95 -3.50
N PHE A 612 16.22 -2.75 -2.46
CA PHE A 612 15.43 -3.94 -2.14
C PHE A 612 14.71 -3.76 -0.79
N CYS A 613 13.50 -4.29 -0.63
CA CYS A 613 12.82 -4.30 0.66
C CYS A 613 12.67 -5.73 1.21
N VAL A 614 12.62 -5.83 2.54
CA VAL A 614 12.22 -7.03 3.28
C VAL A 614 11.06 -6.58 4.18
N GLU A 615 9.89 -7.18 4.00
CA GLU A 615 8.64 -6.76 4.65
C GLU A 615 8.08 -7.88 5.55
N PRO A 616 8.52 -8.00 6.82
CA PRO A 616 8.02 -9.00 7.75
C PRO A 616 6.54 -8.80 8.03
N SER A 617 5.74 -9.83 7.79
CA SER A 617 4.28 -9.71 7.72
C SER A 617 3.60 -11.10 7.74
N ARG A 618 2.27 -11.10 7.65
CA ARG A 618 1.43 -12.30 7.57
C ARG A 618 0.96 -12.51 6.14
N TYR A 619 0.59 -13.74 5.80
CA TYR A 619 0.48 -14.21 4.41
C TYR A 619 -0.42 -13.29 3.54
N VAL A 620 -0.09 -13.19 2.25
CA VAL A 620 -0.88 -12.44 1.27
C VAL A 620 -2.27 -13.04 1.14
N ASN A 621 -3.31 -12.22 0.96
CA ASN A 621 -4.72 -12.61 0.99
C ASN A 621 -5.21 -13.29 2.30
N ALA A 622 -4.42 -13.36 3.38
CA ALA A 622 -4.81 -14.03 4.64
C ALA A 622 -6.20 -13.67 5.21
N PRO A 623 -6.75 -12.44 5.07
CA PRO A 623 -8.14 -12.16 5.45
C PRO A 623 -9.18 -13.09 4.82
N ASN A 624 -8.96 -13.52 3.58
CA ASN A 624 -9.93 -14.30 2.80
C ASN A 624 -9.70 -15.81 2.90
N GLU A 625 -8.47 -16.26 3.19
CA GLU A 625 -8.14 -17.68 3.29
C GLU A 625 -8.50 -18.24 4.68
N PRO A 626 -9.48 -19.17 4.82
CA PRO A 626 -10.01 -19.55 6.13
C PRO A 626 -8.97 -20.15 7.10
N GLY A 627 -7.95 -20.84 6.57
CA GLY A 627 -6.86 -21.39 7.37
C GLY A 627 -5.82 -20.36 7.82
N TRP A 628 -5.80 -19.16 7.23
CA TRP A 628 -4.80 -18.10 7.48
C TRP A 628 -5.39 -16.91 8.25
N ARG A 629 -6.71 -16.73 8.19
CA ARG A 629 -7.43 -15.58 8.73
C ARG A 629 -7.22 -15.33 10.23
N SER A 630 -7.01 -16.38 11.03
CA SER A 630 -6.70 -16.26 12.47
C SER A 630 -5.45 -15.42 12.75
N MET A 631 -4.50 -15.38 11.81
CA MET A 631 -3.26 -14.61 11.94
C MET A 631 -3.48 -13.09 11.90
N VAL A 632 -4.57 -12.63 11.27
CA VAL A 632 -4.83 -11.22 10.93
C VAL A 632 -6.15 -10.67 11.49
N LEU A 633 -7.02 -11.52 12.04
CA LEU A 633 -8.34 -11.13 12.54
C LEU A 633 -8.25 -10.55 13.96
N LEU A 634 -8.43 -9.23 14.07
CA LEU A 634 -8.40 -8.47 15.32
C LEU A 634 -9.82 -8.22 15.84
N LYS A 635 -10.16 -8.76 17.02
CA LYS A 635 -11.43 -8.53 17.71
C LYS A 635 -11.28 -7.55 18.88
N LYS A 636 -12.39 -6.99 19.37
CA LYS A 636 -12.41 -6.16 20.58
C LYS A 636 -11.72 -6.82 21.77
N GLY A 637 -10.92 -6.03 22.50
CA GLY A 637 -10.16 -6.49 23.67
C GLY A 637 -8.97 -7.41 23.35
N GLN A 638 -8.69 -7.67 22.07
CA GLN A 638 -7.43 -8.26 21.63
C GLN A 638 -6.45 -7.17 21.16
N ILE A 639 -5.19 -7.54 21.04
CA ILE A 639 -4.12 -6.72 20.49
C ILE A 639 -3.51 -7.46 19.30
N PHE A 640 -3.33 -6.76 18.18
CA PHE A 640 -2.40 -7.16 17.14
C PHE A 640 -1.04 -6.55 17.48
N GLY A 641 0.04 -7.30 17.33
CA GLY A 641 1.38 -6.77 17.48
C GLY A 641 2.43 -7.57 16.72
N CYS A 642 3.50 -6.88 16.30
CA CYS A 642 4.68 -7.50 15.69
C CYS A 642 5.95 -6.68 15.95
N LYS A 643 7.11 -7.34 15.82
CA LYS A 643 8.43 -6.79 16.16
C LYS A 643 9.44 -7.13 15.08
N THR A 644 10.15 -6.12 14.58
CA THR A 644 11.17 -6.23 13.53
C THR A 644 12.44 -5.54 13.99
N VAL A 645 13.60 -6.14 13.72
CA VAL A 645 14.91 -5.60 14.08
C VAL A 645 15.81 -5.58 12.87
N TYR A 646 16.29 -4.39 12.50
CA TYR A 646 17.35 -4.23 11.51
C TYR A 646 18.69 -4.04 12.25
N LYS A 647 19.71 -4.83 11.90
CA LYS A 647 21.07 -4.68 12.42
C LYS A 647 22.03 -4.44 11.27
N ALA A 648 22.74 -3.32 11.26
CA ALA A 648 23.65 -2.98 10.17
C ALA A 648 24.99 -2.45 10.67
N TRP A 649 26.05 -2.75 9.93
CA TRP A 649 27.41 -2.33 10.27
C TRP A 649 28.26 -2.17 9.02
N LYS A 650 29.46 -1.63 9.20
CA LYS A 650 30.52 -1.59 8.20
C LYS A 650 31.71 -2.39 8.73
N ALA A 651 32.19 -3.34 7.95
CA ALA A 651 33.37 -4.16 8.23
C ALA A 651 34.67 -3.47 7.76
#